data_AF-A0A7J2KWC7-F1
#
_entry.id   AF-A0A7J2KWC7-F1
#
_cell.length_a   1.000
_cell.length_b   1.000
_cell.length_c   1.000
_cell.angle_alpha   90.00
_cell.angle_beta   90.00
_cell.angle_gamma   90.00
#
_symmetry.space_group_name_H-M   'P 1'
#
loop_
_entity.id
_entity.type
_entity.pdbx_description
1 polymer ?
#
loop_
_entity_poly.entity_id
_entity_poly.type
_entity_poly.pdbx_seq_one_letter_code
_entity_poly.pdbx_strand_id
1 'polypeptide(L)'
;KVLKSVCRSCGRIKLPDERIERYRQEIKTARKIGKNIDSIIEDLFKEAKTPKKCPHCGGEIFEIKFEKPATYLEDGQRLSPTDVRERLERINDTDSVVMGFDLDVARPEWMILTVLPVPPVTARPSITLESGERSEDDLTHKLVDIIRINQRLEENIEAGAPQLIIEDLWELLQYHVTTYFNNEVAGVPPARHRSGRPLKTLAQRLKGKEGRFRSNLSGKRVNFSARTVISPDPNISINEVGVPEVIARELTVPVVVTPLNIEHMQEIIKKGPYNYPGSNYVERPDGNRISLARVKSLDELLEKVKPGWKVHRHLINGDVVLFNRQPSLHRMSIMAHEIRVLPYKTFRLNLCVCPPYNADFDGDEMNLHAIQGQEARAEARVLMRVQEQILSPRFGGPIIGGIHDHISGAYLFTMNDTKFTKAQAFQLIYSSGIRKSLPDPMIDENDTEYYSGKQLFSLVIPEGLNLSYKAKICRKCDKCLEEDCKYDAYVVIRNGKLLKGVMDEKSFGAFSGELLDRIVKDYSTDDARIFLDSVTKLVINAISRRGFSTGIDDEDLPEEARERIEEILINAYKGVRELIRAFNDKVLEHLPGRSLEETLEMRIMQVLSEARDKTGTIANEYLEKEEKKRRRENSARIMAISGARGSLLNLTQMTACVGQQAVRGERIKRGYAGRTLPHFKVGDIGAEAKGFVKSSYKSGLSPIEFFFHNMGGREGLVDTGVRTSQSGYMQRRLVNALQDLKVEYDNTVRDTRGVIVEFKHGEDGADTSRTDWGNIVDVGKIVRRYADQRGK
;
A
#
# COMPACT_ATOMS: atom_id res chain seq x y z
N LYS A 1 -32.05 -1.47 29.29
CA LYS A 1 -32.05 -2.95 29.43
C LYS A 1 -32.28 -3.32 30.90
N VAL A 2 -31.42 -2.86 31.82
CA VAL A 2 -31.53 -3.08 33.29
C VAL A 2 -32.91 -2.85 33.88
N LEU A 3 -33.55 -1.69 33.66
CA LEU A 3 -34.88 -1.41 34.20
C LEU A 3 -35.95 -2.42 33.76
N LYS A 4 -35.80 -3.03 32.58
CA LYS A 4 -36.74 -4.04 32.07
C LYS A 4 -36.52 -5.41 32.71
N SER A 5 -35.34 -5.69 33.25
CA SER A 5 -34.97 -6.98 33.84
C SER A 5 -35.07 -7.03 35.36
N VAL A 6 -35.30 -5.89 36.02
CA VAL A 6 -35.35 -5.78 37.49
C VAL A 6 -36.78 -5.49 37.98
N CYS A 7 -37.16 -6.08 39.11
CA CYS A 7 -38.45 -5.80 39.74
C CYS A 7 -38.46 -4.42 40.44
N ARG A 8 -39.51 -3.62 40.20
CA ARG A 8 -39.73 -2.31 40.84
C ARG A 8 -39.74 -2.39 42.37
N SER A 9 -40.38 -3.41 42.93
CA SER A 9 -40.62 -3.47 44.37
C SER A 9 -39.43 -4.03 45.15
N CYS A 10 -38.84 -5.14 44.69
CA CYS A 10 -37.78 -5.83 45.45
C CYS A 10 -36.35 -5.64 44.89
N GLY A 11 -36.15 -4.97 43.75
CA GLY A 11 -34.81 -4.73 43.18
C GLY A 11 -34.09 -5.98 42.65
N ARG A 12 -34.67 -7.17 42.81
CA ARG A 12 -34.12 -8.43 42.30
C ARG A 12 -34.33 -8.57 40.80
N ILE A 13 -33.42 -9.30 40.15
CA ILE A 13 -33.61 -9.71 38.76
C ILE A 13 -34.88 -10.59 38.63
N LYS A 14 -35.60 -10.43 37.52
CA LYS A 14 -36.83 -11.18 37.21
C LYS A 14 -36.55 -12.64 36.80
N LEU A 15 -35.65 -13.32 37.49
CA LEU A 15 -35.34 -14.73 37.27
C LEU A 15 -35.37 -15.50 38.60
N PRO A 16 -35.76 -16.79 38.60
CA PRO A 16 -35.62 -17.65 39.78
C PRO A 16 -34.14 -17.82 40.18
N ASP A 17 -33.87 -18.05 41.47
CA ASP A 17 -32.50 -18.17 42.01
C ASP A 17 -31.68 -19.28 41.33
N GLU A 18 -32.31 -20.41 40.97
CA GLU A 18 -31.65 -21.51 40.24
C GLU A 18 -31.06 -21.04 38.90
N ARG A 19 -31.78 -20.16 38.19
CA ARG A 19 -31.35 -19.62 36.91
C ARG A 19 -30.24 -18.59 37.09
N ILE A 20 -30.32 -17.77 38.13
CA ILE A 20 -29.28 -16.78 38.46
C ILE A 20 -27.94 -17.49 38.74
N GLU A 21 -27.96 -18.55 39.56
CA GLU A 21 -26.73 -19.28 39.90
C GLU A 21 -26.17 -20.04 38.68
N ARG A 22 -27.02 -20.56 37.80
CA ARG A 22 -26.58 -21.12 36.51
C ARG A 22 -25.81 -20.10 35.67
N TYR A 23 -26.39 -18.91 35.43
CA TYR A 23 -25.70 -17.86 34.68
C TYR A 23 -24.40 -17.43 35.36
N ARG A 24 -24.37 -17.38 36.69
CA ARG A 24 -23.16 -17.08 37.46
C ARG A 24 -22.04 -18.10 37.21
N GLN A 25 -22.37 -19.38 37.19
CA GLN A 25 -21.40 -20.45 36.89
C GLN A 25 -20.91 -20.40 35.45
N GLU A 26 -21.82 -20.14 34.49
CA GLU A 26 -21.47 -19.97 33.08
C GLU A 26 -20.52 -18.78 32.88
N ILE A 27 -20.78 -17.64 33.53
CA ILE A 27 -19.91 -16.45 33.51
C ILE A 27 -18.53 -16.75 34.11
N LYS A 28 -18.48 -17.44 35.26
CA LYS A 28 -17.20 -17.84 35.89
C LYS A 28 -16.37 -18.75 34.98
N THR A 29 -17.04 -19.70 34.32
CA THR A 29 -16.38 -20.64 33.40
C THR A 29 -15.90 -19.93 32.15
N ALA A 30 -16.71 -19.05 31.57
CA ALA A 30 -16.33 -18.22 30.42
C ALA A 30 -15.11 -17.34 30.73
N ARG A 31 -15.07 -16.70 31.91
CA ARG A 31 -13.90 -15.92 32.38
C ARG A 31 -12.64 -16.77 32.49
N LYS A 32 -12.74 -17.98 33.05
CA LYS A 32 -11.59 -18.91 33.16
C LYS A 32 -11.04 -19.34 31.80
N ILE A 33 -11.92 -19.50 30.80
CA ILE A 33 -11.56 -19.92 29.44
C ILE A 33 -11.18 -18.72 28.56
N GLY A 34 -11.32 -17.48 29.05
CA GLY A 34 -11.07 -16.27 28.25
C GLY A 34 -12.12 -16.01 27.16
N LYS A 35 -13.31 -16.60 27.28
CA LYS A 35 -14.43 -16.42 26.33
C LYS A 35 -15.18 -15.13 26.64
N ASN A 36 -15.66 -14.44 25.59
CA ASN A 36 -16.51 -13.27 25.75
C ASN A 36 -17.84 -13.66 26.45
N ILE A 37 -18.23 -12.86 27.44
CA ILE A 37 -19.39 -13.05 28.31
C ILE A 37 -20.63 -12.33 27.77
N ASP A 38 -20.46 -11.40 26.82
CA ASP A 38 -21.54 -10.54 26.30
C ASP A 38 -22.75 -11.34 25.83
N SER A 39 -22.56 -12.47 25.14
CA SER A 39 -23.66 -13.32 24.68
C SER A 39 -24.48 -13.90 25.84
N ILE A 40 -23.81 -14.31 26.92
CA ILE A 40 -24.44 -14.88 28.12
C ILE A 40 -25.28 -13.80 28.81
N ILE A 41 -24.73 -12.58 28.94
CA ILE A 41 -25.41 -11.44 29.53
C ILE A 41 -26.63 -11.01 28.68
N GLU A 42 -26.50 -11.04 27.35
CA GLU A 42 -27.63 -10.73 26.47
C GLU A 42 -28.77 -11.73 26.58
N ASP A 43 -28.46 -13.02 26.70
CA ASP A 43 -29.48 -14.06 26.88
C ASP A 43 -30.16 -13.95 28.25
N LEU A 44 -29.40 -13.64 29.30
CA LEU A 44 -29.95 -13.29 30.60
C LEU A 44 -30.93 -12.11 30.53
N PHE A 45 -30.59 -11.02 29.82
CA PHE A 45 -31.50 -9.88 29.68
C PHE A 45 -32.75 -10.21 28.85
N LYS A 46 -32.67 -11.14 27.89
CA LYS A 46 -33.84 -11.61 27.13
C LYS A 46 -34.78 -12.43 28.02
N GLU A 47 -34.23 -13.38 28.77
CA GLU A 47 -35.00 -14.24 29.68
C GLU A 47 -35.61 -13.44 30.83
N ALA A 48 -34.88 -12.48 31.40
CA ALA A 48 -35.40 -11.61 32.47
C ALA A 48 -36.49 -10.63 32.00
N LYS A 49 -36.71 -10.46 30.68
CA LYS A 49 -37.76 -9.56 30.16
C LYS A 49 -39.14 -10.25 30.09
N THR A 50 -39.20 -11.58 30.01
CA THR A 50 -40.45 -12.31 29.73
C THR A 50 -41.44 -12.43 30.90
N PRO A 51 -41.04 -12.52 32.19
CA PRO A 51 -41.99 -12.76 33.27
C PRO A 51 -42.93 -11.56 33.53
N LYS A 52 -44.23 -11.83 33.67
CA LYS A 52 -45.26 -10.83 33.99
C LYS A 52 -45.46 -10.60 35.50
N LYS A 53 -44.99 -11.52 36.34
CA LYS A 53 -44.99 -11.42 37.81
C LYS A 53 -43.58 -11.66 38.34
N CYS A 54 -43.20 -10.96 39.39
CA CYS A 54 -41.89 -11.14 40.01
C CYS A 54 -41.78 -12.51 40.69
N PRO A 55 -40.74 -13.32 40.40
CA PRO A 55 -40.52 -14.60 41.08
C PRO A 55 -40.22 -14.49 42.58
N HIS A 56 -39.79 -13.30 43.04
CA HIS A 56 -39.30 -13.09 44.40
C HIS A 56 -40.35 -12.49 45.33
N CYS A 57 -41.04 -11.42 44.90
CA CYS A 57 -42.00 -10.70 45.75
C CYS A 57 -43.46 -10.79 45.25
N GLY A 58 -43.72 -11.52 44.15
CA GLY A 58 -45.06 -11.63 43.57
C GLY A 58 -45.64 -10.35 42.95
N GLY A 59 -44.90 -9.23 43.00
CA GLY A 59 -45.34 -7.94 42.48
C GLY A 59 -45.61 -7.94 40.97
N GLU A 60 -46.58 -7.14 40.55
CA GLU A 60 -46.92 -6.93 39.14
C GLU A 60 -45.80 -6.17 38.42
N ILE A 61 -45.48 -6.63 37.21
CA ILE A 61 -44.42 -6.05 36.39
C ILE A 61 -45.06 -5.24 35.28
N PHE A 62 -44.84 -3.93 35.31
CA PHE A 62 -45.27 -3.01 34.26
C PHE A 62 -44.28 -2.98 33.09
N GLU A 63 -44.81 -2.75 31.88
CA GLU A 63 -43.98 -2.60 30.70
C GLU A 63 -43.34 -1.21 30.67
N ILE A 64 -42.01 -1.17 30.58
CA ILE A 64 -41.25 0.07 30.41
C ILE A 64 -41.00 0.30 28.92
N LYS A 65 -41.52 1.42 28.38
CA LYS A 65 -41.24 1.91 27.04
C LYS A 65 -40.15 2.99 27.12
N PHE A 66 -39.23 2.98 26.15
CA PHE A 66 -38.17 3.97 26.05
C PHE A 66 -38.43 4.81 24.81
N GLU A 67 -38.63 6.10 25.01
CA GLU A 67 -38.81 7.08 23.96
C GLU A 67 -37.53 7.89 23.80
N LYS A 68 -36.98 7.88 22.59
CA LYS A 68 -35.78 8.66 22.28
C LYS A 68 -36.12 10.15 22.42
N PRO A 69 -35.21 10.97 23.00
CA PRO A 69 -33.80 10.67 23.25
C PRO A 69 -33.46 10.14 24.65
N ALA A 70 -34.28 10.42 25.69
CA ALA A 70 -33.94 10.10 27.08
C ALA A 70 -35.15 9.81 27.99
N THR A 71 -36.36 9.64 27.44
CA THR A 71 -37.58 9.54 28.23
C THR A 71 -37.97 8.07 28.45
N TYR A 72 -38.35 7.73 29.68
CA TYR A 72 -38.86 6.41 30.03
C TYR A 72 -40.32 6.51 30.47
N LEU A 73 -41.17 5.66 29.91
CA LEU A 73 -42.59 5.56 30.25
C LEU A 73 -42.87 4.19 30.88
N GLU A 74 -43.57 4.17 32.00
CA GLU A 74 -44.12 2.99 32.66
C GLU A 74 -45.64 3.11 32.65
N ASP A 75 -46.32 2.22 31.92
CA ASP A 75 -47.79 2.21 31.79
C ASP A 75 -48.42 3.58 31.43
N GLY A 76 -47.75 4.33 30.55
CA GLY A 76 -48.19 5.66 30.12
C GLY A 76 -47.77 6.82 31.02
N GLN A 77 -47.18 6.55 32.20
CA GLN A 77 -46.62 7.58 33.09
C GLN A 77 -45.11 7.75 32.87
N ARG A 78 -44.64 9.00 32.93
CA ARG A 78 -43.21 9.30 32.81
C ARG A 78 -42.46 8.97 34.08
N LEU A 79 -41.36 8.22 33.95
CA LEU A 79 -40.44 7.95 35.06
C LEU A 79 -39.48 9.13 35.22
N SER A 80 -39.41 9.70 36.42
CA SER A 80 -38.41 10.70 36.74
C SER A 80 -37.02 10.05 36.87
N PRO A 81 -35.92 10.75 36.57
CA PRO A 81 -34.58 10.19 36.79
C PRO A 81 -34.30 9.83 38.25
N THR A 82 -34.94 10.51 39.21
CA THR A 82 -34.88 10.17 40.64
C THR A 82 -35.48 8.80 40.90
N ASP A 83 -36.70 8.53 40.40
CA ASP A 83 -37.35 7.21 40.53
C ASP A 83 -36.50 6.10 39.90
N VAL A 84 -35.89 6.39 38.74
CA VAL A 84 -35.03 5.45 38.06
C VAL A 84 -33.80 5.14 38.90
N ARG A 85 -33.18 6.15 39.52
CA ARG A 85 -31.99 5.98 40.34
C ARG A 85 -32.29 5.17 41.60
N GLU A 86 -33.35 5.50 42.33
CA GLU A 86 -33.75 4.74 43.52
C GLU A 86 -33.99 3.25 43.20
N ARG A 87 -34.55 2.95 42.02
CA ARG A 87 -34.74 1.56 41.58
C ARG A 87 -33.41 0.85 41.29
N LEU A 88 -32.42 1.57 40.76
CA LEU A 88 -31.08 1.02 40.48
C LEU A 88 -30.29 0.80 41.78
N GLU A 89 -30.44 1.68 42.77
CA GLU A 89 -29.80 1.55 44.09
C GLU A 89 -30.32 0.34 44.89
N ARG A 90 -31.56 -0.12 44.61
CA ARG A 90 -32.14 -1.33 45.23
C ARG A 90 -31.61 -2.64 44.65
N ILE A 91 -30.79 -2.61 43.61
CA ILE A 91 -30.26 -3.84 43.00
C ILE A 91 -29.16 -4.41 43.90
N ASN A 92 -29.34 -5.65 44.34
CA ASN A 92 -28.35 -6.34 45.16
C ASN A 92 -27.04 -6.56 44.38
N ASP A 93 -25.91 -6.49 45.09
CA ASP A 93 -24.56 -6.73 44.58
C ASP A 93 -24.43 -8.04 43.78
N THR A 94 -25.06 -9.12 44.27
CA THR A 94 -25.07 -10.42 43.59
C THR A 94 -25.71 -10.36 42.21
N ASP A 95 -26.84 -9.65 42.10
CA ASP A 95 -27.61 -9.54 40.85
C ASP A 95 -26.89 -8.59 39.88
N SER A 96 -26.25 -7.53 40.40
CA SER A 96 -25.39 -6.62 39.62
C SER A 96 -24.23 -7.34 38.94
N VAL A 97 -23.51 -8.22 39.65
CA VAL A 97 -22.41 -9.00 39.06
C VAL A 97 -22.91 -9.92 37.94
N VAL A 98 -24.06 -10.57 38.13
CA VAL A 98 -24.62 -11.49 37.12
C VAL A 98 -25.14 -10.71 35.90
N MET A 99 -25.59 -9.46 36.08
CA MET A 99 -25.92 -8.54 34.97
C MET A 99 -24.70 -7.97 34.24
N GLY A 100 -23.49 -8.30 34.69
CA GLY A 100 -22.23 -7.86 34.07
C GLY A 100 -21.66 -6.56 34.63
N PHE A 101 -22.17 -6.06 35.75
CA PHE A 101 -21.59 -4.91 36.45
C PHE A 101 -20.38 -5.30 37.28
N ASP A 102 -19.47 -4.37 37.43
CA ASP A 102 -18.33 -4.44 38.34
C ASP A 102 -18.58 -3.42 39.46
N LEU A 103 -18.72 -3.91 40.69
CA LEU A 103 -19.18 -3.12 41.83
C LEU A 103 -18.16 -2.08 42.30
N ASP A 104 -16.89 -2.33 42.00
CA ASP A 104 -15.79 -1.43 42.40
C ASP A 104 -15.67 -0.24 41.44
N VAL A 105 -16.05 -0.42 40.16
CA VAL A 105 -15.80 0.59 39.11
C VAL A 105 -17.06 1.11 38.40
N ALA A 106 -18.18 0.38 38.44
CA ALA A 106 -19.36 0.68 37.63
C ALA A 106 -20.66 0.18 38.29
N ARG A 107 -21.08 0.82 39.39
CA ARG A 107 -22.39 0.55 39.98
C ARG A 107 -23.54 1.02 39.08
N PRO A 108 -24.69 0.31 39.03
CA PRO A 108 -25.82 0.67 38.16
C PRO A 108 -26.33 2.10 38.37
N GLU A 109 -26.42 2.55 39.61
CA GLU A 109 -26.92 3.88 39.99
C GLU A 109 -26.02 5.02 39.48
N TRP A 110 -24.72 4.78 39.26
CA TRP A 110 -23.78 5.79 38.74
C TRP A 110 -24.04 6.16 37.28
N MET A 111 -24.89 5.41 36.57
CA MET A 111 -25.37 5.81 35.24
C MET A 111 -26.23 7.08 35.28
N ILE A 112 -26.84 7.39 36.43
CA ILE A 112 -27.60 8.62 36.64
C ILE A 112 -26.69 9.60 37.37
N LEU A 113 -26.22 10.59 36.61
CA LEU A 113 -25.22 11.54 37.08
C LEU A 113 -25.82 12.43 38.17
N THR A 114 -25.17 12.42 39.33
CA THR A 114 -25.45 13.30 40.47
C THR A 114 -24.50 14.48 40.50
N VAL A 115 -23.27 14.25 40.08
CA VAL A 115 -22.19 15.24 40.00
C VAL A 115 -21.55 15.13 38.63
N LEU A 116 -21.48 16.25 37.91
CA LEU A 116 -20.82 16.34 36.61
C LEU A 116 -19.37 16.84 36.80
N PRO A 117 -18.34 16.03 36.47
CA PRO A 117 -16.96 16.49 36.58
C PRO A 117 -16.65 17.53 35.50
N VAL A 118 -16.10 18.68 35.90
CA VAL A 118 -15.69 19.75 34.99
C VAL A 118 -14.26 19.48 34.49
N PRO A 119 -14.02 19.41 33.18
CA PRO A 119 -12.68 19.16 32.65
C PRO A 119 -11.74 20.33 32.91
N PRO A 120 -10.44 20.05 33.14
CA PRO A 120 -9.43 21.06 33.46
C PRO A 120 -9.26 22.06 32.31
N VAL A 121 -8.75 23.25 32.63
CA VAL A 121 -8.54 24.35 31.66
C VAL A 121 -7.59 23.94 30.53
N THR A 122 -6.60 23.10 30.81
CA THR A 122 -5.67 22.55 29.80
C THR A 122 -6.36 21.73 28.71
N ALA A 123 -7.54 21.15 29.00
CA ALA A 123 -8.36 20.43 28.02
C ALA A 123 -9.33 21.33 27.24
N ARG A 124 -9.45 22.60 27.65
CA ARG A 124 -10.35 23.63 27.07
C ARG A 124 -9.61 24.95 26.82
N PRO A 125 -8.53 24.94 26.01
CA PRO A 125 -7.74 26.14 25.77
C PRO A 125 -8.56 27.18 24.99
N SER A 126 -8.42 28.45 25.34
CA SER A 126 -8.90 29.57 24.53
C SER A 126 -8.02 29.74 23.30
N ILE A 127 -8.62 30.01 22.14
CA ILE A 127 -7.90 30.27 20.89
C ILE A 127 -7.99 31.76 20.60
N THR A 128 -6.86 32.41 20.33
CA THR A 128 -6.86 33.77 19.79
C THR A 128 -7.04 33.71 18.29
N LEU A 129 -8.09 34.34 17.78
CA LEU A 129 -8.30 34.50 16.33
C LEU A 129 -7.27 35.50 15.77
N GLU A 130 -7.10 35.51 14.44
CA GLU A 130 -6.21 36.46 13.75
C GLU A 130 -6.62 37.92 13.98
N SER A 131 -7.89 38.17 14.29
CA SER A 131 -8.41 39.49 14.70
C SER A 131 -7.94 39.95 16.09
N GLY A 132 -7.23 39.11 16.84
CA GLY A 132 -6.84 39.37 18.23
C GLY A 132 -7.94 39.06 19.26
N GLU A 133 -9.16 38.74 18.81
CA GLU A 133 -10.26 38.34 19.69
C GLU A 133 -10.03 36.92 20.26
N ARG A 134 -10.39 36.72 21.52
CA ARG A 134 -10.36 35.41 22.16
C ARG A 134 -11.64 34.65 21.85
N SER A 135 -11.50 33.51 21.19
CA SER A 135 -12.55 32.52 21.02
C SER A 135 -12.44 31.47 22.11
N GLU A 136 -13.53 31.31 22.87
CA GLU A 136 -13.62 30.26 23.89
C GLU A 136 -13.82 28.88 23.28
N ASP A 137 -13.39 27.86 24.01
CA ASP A 137 -13.55 26.47 23.61
C ASP A 137 -15.02 26.02 23.60
N ASP A 138 -15.40 25.18 22.62
CA ASP A 138 -16.76 24.66 22.47
C ASP A 138 -17.30 23.94 23.74
N LEU A 139 -16.44 23.25 24.52
CA LEU A 139 -16.86 22.63 25.78
C LEU A 139 -17.13 23.67 26.87
N THR A 140 -16.36 24.76 26.90
CA THR A 140 -16.57 25.87 27.85
C THR A 140 -17.93 26.51 27.62
N HIS A 141 -18.27 26.81 26.36
CA HIS A 141 -19.58 27.38 26.03
C HIS A 141 -20.74 26.50 26.52
N LYS A 142 -20.61 25.18 26.37
CA LYS A 142 -21.65 24.25 26.81
C LYS A 142 -21.72 24.10 28.34
N LEU A 143 -20.58 24.13 29.04
CA LEU A 143 -20.53 24.13 30.49
C LEU A 143 -21.19 25.39 31.09
N VAL A 144 -20.98 26.56 30.47
CA VAL A 144 -21.65 27.80 30.88
C VAL A 144 -23.17 27.66 30.78
N ASP A 145 -23.68 27.07 29.70
CA ASP A 145 -25.12 26.84 29.57
C ASP A 145 -25.64 25.84 30.62
N ILE A 146 -24.91 24.76 30.92
CA ILE A 146 -25.27 23.80 31.96
C ILE A 146 -25.37 24.48 33.32
N ILE A 147 -24.34 25.26 33.71
CA ILE A 147 -24.31 25.96 35.00
C ILE A 147 -25.46 26.96 35.10
N ARG A 148 -25.72 27.72 34.02
CA ARG A 148 -26.81 28.71 33.99
C ARG A 148 -28.17 28.06 34.21
N ILE A 149 -28.45 26.94 33.55
CA ILE A 149 -29.73 26.25 33.73
C ILE A 149 -29.81 25.56 35.09
N ASN A 150 -28.69 25.01 35.59
CA ASN A 150 -28.64 24.40 36.91
C ASN A 150 -28.94 25.42 38.03
N GLN A 151 -28.35 26.61 37.98
CA GLN A 151 -28.63 27.70 38.93
C GLN A 151 -30.08 28.16 38.86
N ARG A 152 -30.63 28.33 37.64
CA ARG A 152 -32.05 28.70 37.47
C ARG A 152 -32.98 27.63 38.03
N LEU A 153 -32.66 26.36 37.84
CA LEU A 153 -33.45 25.25 38.37
C LEU A 153 -33.46 25.28 39.91
N GLU A 154 -32.30 25.48 40.52
CA GLU A 154 -32.15 25.62 41.98
C GLU A 154 -32.98 26.80 42.52
N GLU A 155 -32.83 28.00 41.96
CA GLU A 155 -33.58 29.20 42.37
C GLU A 155 -35.10 29.02 42.25
N ASN A 156 -35.59 28.37 41.18
CA ASN A 156 -37.03 28.16 40.98
C ASN A 156 -37.62 27.09 41.91
N ILE A 157 -36.83 26.08 42.28
CA ILE A 157 -37.24 25.07 43.26
C ILE A 157 -37.36 25.73 44.64
N GLU A 158 -36.38 26.53 45.05
CA GLU A 158 -36.40 27.24 46.34
C GLU A 158 -37.52 28.29 46.42
N ALA A 159 -37.83 28.96 45.31
CA ALA A 159 -38.92 29.92 45.23
C ALA A 159 -40.33 29.30 45.21
N GLY A 160 -40.43 27.96 45.21
CA GLY A 160 -41.73 27.26 45.18
C GLY A 160 -42.48 27.40 43.85
N ALA A 161 -41.76 27.46 42.73
CA ALA A 161 -42.36 27.59 41.40
C ALA A 161 -43.27 26.39 41.05
N PRO A 162 -44.28 26.58 40.18
CA PRO A 162 -45.12 25.49 39.70
C PRO A 162 -44.32 24.34 39.06
N GLN A 163 -44.79 23.10 39.28
CA GLN A 163 -44.16 21.87 38.80
C GLN A 163 -43.85 21.87 37.29
N LEU A 164 -44.74 22.44 36.47
CA LEU A 164 -44.55 22.55 35.01
C LEU A 164 -43.27 23.33 34.64
N ILE A 165 -42.96 24.41 35.36
CA ILE A 165 -41.78 25.23 35.11
C ILE A 165 -40.50 24.46 35.50
N ILE A 166 -40.56 23.74 36.61
CA ILE A 166 -39.45 22.90 37.09
C ILE A 166 -39.17 21.78 36.08
N GLU A 167 -40.21 21.14 35.54
CA GLU A 167 -40.10 20.09 34.53
C GLU A 167 -39.49 20.62 33.22
N ASP A 168 -39.90 21.79 32.74
CA ASP A 168 -39.31 22.40 31.54
C ASP A 168 -37.81 22.73 31.72
N LEU A 169 -37.44 23.30 32.88
CA LEU A 169 -36.04 23.58 33.22
C LEU A 169 -35.22 22.29 33.35
N TRP A 170 -35.82 21.23 33.89
CA TRP A 170 -35.23 19.90 33.98
C TRP A 170 -34.95 19.31 32.60
N GLU A 171 -35.91 19.37 31.68
CA GLU A 171 -35.72 18.91 30.30
C GLU A 171 -34.62 19.69 29.57
N LEU A 172 -34.56 21.00 29.81
CA LEU A 172 -33.53 21.85 29.24
C LEU A 172 -32.15 21.50 29.81
N LEU A 173 -32.04 21.23 31.11
CA LEU A 173 -30.80 20.75 31.72
C LEU A 173 -30.37 19.42 31.10
N GLN A 174 -31.30 18.47 30.95
CA GLN A 174 -31.05 17.19 30.29
C GLN A 174 -30.57 17.38 28.84
N TYR A 175 -31.16 18.33 28.09
CA TYR A 175 -30.70 18.70 26.76
C TYR A 175 -29.25 19.21 26.76
N HIS A 176 -28.91 20.11 27.67
CA HIS A 176 -27.55 20.67 27.75
C HIS A 176 -26.50 19.62 28.14
N VAL A 177 -26.82 18.72 29.08
CA VAL A 177 -25.94 17.60 29.46
C VAL A 177 -25.80 16.59 28.31
N THR A 178 -26.90 16.25 27.63
CA THR A 178 -26.88 15.30 26.50
C THR A 178 -25.97 15.80 25.38
N THR A 179 -26.15 17.07 24.97
CA THR A 179 -25.35 17.67 23.90
C THR A 179 -23.89 17.93 24.31
N TYR A 180 -23.61 18.11 25.61
CA TYR A 180 -22.25 18.18 26.15
C TYR A 180 -21.47 16.86 25.98
N PHE A 181 -22.12 15.71 26.22
CA PHE A 181 -21.47 14.43 25.96
C PHE A 181 -21.42 14.11 24.46
N ASN A 182 -22.53 14.31 23.76
CA ASN A 182 -22.63 14.04 22.33
C ASN A 182 -23.62 14.99 21.64
N ASN A 183 -23.10 15.88 20.80
CA ASN A 183 -23.92 16.83 20.04
C ASN A 183 -24.54 16.26 18.74
N GLU A 184 -24.32 14.98 18.42
CA GLU A 184 -24.82 14.29 17.22
C GLU A 184 -25.84 13.20 17.58
N VAL A 185 -26.52 13.32 18.72
CA VAL A 185 -27.56 12.37 19.13
C VAL A 185 -28.78 12.52 18.22
N ALA A 186 -29.26 11.41 17.68
CA ALA A 186 -30.46 11.39 16.84
C ALA A 186 -31.71 11.83 17.63
N GLY A 187 -32.49 12.75 17.07
CA GLY A 187 -33.69 13.29 17.70
C GLY A 187 -33.45 14.46 18.67
N VAL A 188 -32.20 14.88 18.86
CA VAL A 188 -31.85 16.06 19.66
C VAL A 188 -31.34 17.16 18.72
N PRO A 189 -31.85 18.41 18.81
CA PRO A 189 -31.35 19.49 17.96
C PRO A 189 -29.89 19.82 18.32
N PRO A 190 -28.96 19.87 17.34
CA PRO A 190 -27.56 20.10 17.62
C PRO A 190 -27.37 21.51 18.20
N ALA A 191 -26.68 21.59 19.33
CA ALA A 191 -26.28 22.87 19.92
C ALA A 191 -25.30 23.57 18.97
N ARG A 192 -25.60 24.83 18.64
CA ARG A 192 -24.82 25.64 17.72
C ARG A 192 -24.23 26.84 18.44
N HIS A 193 -23.06 27.26 17.96
CA HIS A 193 -22.50 28.55 18.29
C HIS A 193 -23.39 29.68 17.70
N ARG A 194 -23.21 30.93 18.18
CA ARG A 194 -23.92 32.11 17.63
C ARG A 194 -23.71 32.30 16.12
N SER A 195 -22.62 31.77 15.57
CA SER A 195 -22.29 31.78 14.15
C SER A 195 -23.03 30.71 13.33
N GLY A 196 -23.87 29.87 13.95
CA GLY A 196 -24.57 28.76 13.30
C GLY A 196 -23.74 27.47 13.16
N ARG A 197 -22.44 27.49 13.47
CA ARG A 197 -21.58 26.29 13.49
C ARG A 197 -22.01 25.32 14.61
N PRO A 198 -22.19 24.01 14.34
CA PRO A 198 -22.40 23.02 15.40
C PRO A 198 -21.18 22.94 16.34
N LEU A 199 -21.42 22.84 17.65
CA LEU A 199 -20.36 22.68 18.64
C LEU A 199 -19.75 21.28 18.58
N LYS A 200 -18.41 21.18 18.67
CA LYS A 200 -17.69 19.90 18.76
C LYS A 200 -17.45 19.52 20.21
N THR A 201 -18.34 18.68 20.76
CA THR A 201 -18.30 18.24 22.16
C THR A 201 -17.50 16.93 22.33
N LEU A 202 -17.63 16.24 23.47
CA LEU A 202 -16.71 15.16 23.87
C LEU A 202 -16.67 14.02 22.84
N ALA A 203 -17.84 13.55 22.38
CA ALA A 203 -17.92 12.47 21.41
C ALA A 203 -17.23 12.82 20.08
N GLN A 204 -17.44 14.03 19.56
CA GLN A 204 -16.86 14.49 18.29
C GLN A 204 -15.34 14.67 18.39
N ARG A 205 -14.80 15.02 19.57
CA ARG A 205 -13.35 15.10 19.79
C ARG A 205 -12.68 13.73 19.72
N LEU A 206 -13.38 12.67 20.15
CA LEU A 206 -12.84 11.31 20.16
C LEU A 206 -13.09 10.59 18.84
N LYS A 207 -14.29 10.72 18.28
CA LYS A 207 -14.75 10.01 17.07
C LYS A 207 -14.30 10.70 15.78
N GLY A 208 -14.46 10.00 14.66
CA GLY A 208 -14.22 10.54 13.32
C GLY A 208 -12.77 10.40 12.84
N LYS A 209 -12.51 10.86 11.62
CA LYS A 209 -11.18 10.78 10.98
C LYS A 209 -10.17 11.73 11.64
N GLU A 210 -10.63 12.91 12.04
CA GLU A 210 -9.83 13.94 12.71
C GLU A 210 -9.88 13.84 14.24
N GLY A 211 -10.63 12.87 14.79
CA GLY A 211 -10.71 12.63 16.23
C GLY A 211 -9.38 12.20 16.84
N ARG A 212 -9.26 12.36 18.15
CA ARG A 212 -8.02 12.11 18.92
C ARG A 212 -7.43 10.72 18.69
N PHE A 213 -8.27 9.67 18.65
CA PHE A 213 -7.78 8.30 18.46
C PHE A 213 -7.03 8.11 17.14
N ARG A 214 -7.54 8.68 16.03
CA ARG A 214 -6.96 8.50 14.70
C ARG A 214 -5.87 9.50 14.37
N SER A 215 -6.04 10.76 14.77
CA SER A 215 -5.17 11.87 14.37
C SER A 215 -4.01 12.12 15.34
N ASN A 216 -4.15 11.70 16.61
CA ASN A 216 -3.18 12.03 17.65
C ASN A 216 -2.66 10.83 18.44
N LEU A 217 -3.32 9.68 18.43
CA LEU A 217 -2.83 8.48 19.14
C LEU A 217 -2.25 7.46 18.17
N SER A 218 -3.07 6.95 17.26
CA SER A 218 -2.66 5.92 16.29
C SER A 218 -1.68 6.45 15.24
N GLY A 219 -1.75 7.75 14.93
CA GLY A 219 -0.82 8.45 14.06
C GLY A 219 -0.50 9.81 14.65
N LYS A 220 0.74 10.26 14.47
CA LYS A 220 1.22 11.57 14.89
C LYS A 220 2.16 12.14 13.83
N ARG A 221 2.31 13.46 13.83
CA ARG A 221 3.45 14.09 13.13
C ARG A 221 4.71 13.82 13.94
N VAL A 222 5.78 13.47 13.24
CA VAL A 222 7.08 13.14 13.85
C VAL A 222 8.10 14.23 13.52
N ASN A 223 9.06 14.41 14.41
CA ASN A 223 10.22 15.27 14.18
C ASN A 223 11.30 14.52 13.37
N PHE A 224 12.37 15.21 13.00
CA PHE A 224 13.53 14.64 12.27
C PHE A 224 13.15 13.95 10.96
N SER A 225 12.23 14.57 10.22
CA SER A 225 11.79 14.12 8.91
C SER A 225 11.97 15.22 7.87
N ALA A 226 12.24 14.83 6.63
CA ALA A 226 12.28 15.72 5.47
C ALA A 226 11.45 15.14 4.32
N ARG A 227 11.02 16.00 3.40
CA ARG A 227 10.25 15.63 2.21
C ARG A 227 10.71 16.50 1.04
N THR A 228 11.01 15.87 -0.09
CA THR A 228 11.33 16.57 -1.35
C THR A 228 11.07 15.64 -2.54
N VAL A 229 11.16 16.21 -3.75
CA VAL A 229 11.05 15.51 -5.03
C VAL A 229 12.20 14.51 -5.19
N ILE A 230 11.92 13.37 -5.82
CA ILE A 230 12.94 12.37 -6.15
C ILE A 230 13.49 12.54 -7.57
N SER A 231 14.75 12.14 -7.76
CA SER A 231 15.43 12.10 -9.06
C SER A 231 16.17 10.77 -9.22
N PRO A 232 16.28 10.22 -10.44
CA PRO A 232 16.96 8.95 -10.65
C PRO A 232 18.49 9.12 -10.56
N ASP A 233 19.18 8.16 -9.95
CA ASP A 233 20.64 8.08 -9.98
C ASP A 233 21.10 6.61 -10.04
N PRO A 234 21.55 6.09 -11.19
CA PRO A 234 22.03 4.70 -11.30
C PRO A 234 23.47 4.52 -10.78
N ASN A 235 24.16 5.59 -10.39
CA ASN A 235 25.56 5.50 -9.97
C ASN A 235 25.73 5.23 -8.47
N ILE A 236 24.69 5.46 -7.68
CA ILE A 236 24.63 5.12 -6.25
C ILE A 236 24.22 3.66 -6.06
N SER A 237 24.63 3.05 -4.94
CA SER A 237 24.23 1.67 -4.62
C SER A 237 22.72 1.56 -4.41
N ILE A 238 22.13 0.38 -4.60
CA ILE A 238 20.70 0.15 -4.30
C ILE A 238 20.32 0.44 -2.83
N ASN A 239 21.28 0.34 -1.89
CA ASN A 239 21.05 0.70 -0.49
C ASN A 239 21.19 2.20 -0.22
N GLU A 240 21.82 2.94 -1.13
CA GLU A 240 22.12 4.35 -0.92
C GLU A 240 20.94 5.22 -1.33
N VAL A 241 20.71 6.28 -0.56
CA VAL A 241 19.83 7.39 -0.94
C VAL A 241 20.64 8.68 -1.00
N GLY A 242 20.53 9.39 -2.14
CA GLY A 242 21.14 10.71 -2.29
C GLY A 242 20.39 11.73 -1.44
N VAL A 243 21.06 12.36 -0.48
CA VAL A 243 20.46 13.38 0.39
C VAL A 243 21.08 14.75 0.09
N PRO A 244 20.26 15.79 -0.15
CA PRO A 244 20.73 17.16 -0.26
C PRO A 244 21.54 17.62 0.96
N GLU A 245 22.68 18.29 0.73
CA GLU A 245 23.51 18.85 1.80
C GLU A 245 22.70 19.77 2.76
N VAL A 246 21.72 20.51 2.24
CA VAL A 246 20.84 21.36 3.06
C VAL A 246 20.05 20.52 4.07
N ILE A 247 19.51 19.38 3.65
CA ILE A 247 18.76 18.47 4.53
C ILE A 247 19.72 17.78 5.51
N ALA A 248 20.91 17.40 5.04
CA ALA A 248 21.93 16.76 5.88
C ALA A 248 22.45 17.67 7.01
N ARG A 249 22.50 18.99 6.80
CA ARG A 249 22.86 19.96 7.85
C ARG A 249 21.73 20.23 8.84
N GLU A 250 20.48 20.19 8.40
CA GLU A 250 19.32 20.46 9.26
C GLU A 250 19.00 19.26 10.15
N LEU A 251 18.95 18.07 9.55
CA LEU A 251 18.71 16.83 10.28
C LEU A 251 20.00 16.40 11.00
N THR A 252 19.84 16.02 12.26
CA THR A 252 20.96 15.62 13.10
C THR A 252 20.74 14.25 13.72
N VAL A 253 21.84 13.61 14.09
CA VAL A 253 21.86 12.31 14.77
C VAL A 253 22.65 12.44 16.07
N PRO A 254 22.10 12.01 17.20
CA PRO A 254 22.81 12.02 18.47
C PRO A 254 23.86 10.91 18.49
N VAL A 255 25.09 11.29 18.75
CA VAL A 255 26.22 10.40 18.98
C VAL A 255 26.72 10.61 20.40
N VAL A 256 26.77 9.53 21.18
CA VAL A 256 27.37 9.55 22.51
C VAL A 256 28.89 9.62 22.33
N VAL A 257 29.51 10.58 23.00
CA VAL A 257 30.96 10.71 23.07
C VAL A 257 31.50 9.58 23.92
N THR A 258 32.43 8.84 23.35
CA THR A 258 33.15 7.72 23.94
C THR A 258 34.65 8.00 23.79
N PRO A 259 35.52 7.31 24.55
CA PRO A 259 36.96 7.46 24.38
C PRO A 259 37.45 7.19 22.94
N LEU A 260 36.74 6.37 22.17
CA LEU A 260 37.11 5.97 20.81
C LEU A 260 36.75 7.00 19.74
N ASN A 261 35.74 7.83 19.96
CA ASN A 261 35.23 8.78 18.95
C ASN A 261 35.36 10.24 19.37
N ILE A 262 35.95 10.54 20.53
CA ILE A 262 36.02 11.89 21.10
C ILE A 262 36.75 12.87 20.19
N GLU A 263 37.89 12.47 19.63
CA GLU A 263 38.68 13.30 18.71
C GLU A 263 37.85 13.69 17.49
N HIS A 264 37.19 12.71 16.87
CA HIS A 264 36.31 12.93 15.73
C HIS A 264 35.10 13.82 16.09
N MET A 265 34.51 13.66 17.28
CA MET A 265 33.40 14.51 17.72
C MET A 265 33.85 15.95 18.00
N GLN A 266 35.06 16.15 18.53
CA GLN A 266 35.64 17.47 18.73
C GLN A 266 35.88 18.17 17.38
N GLU A 267 36.37 17.46 16.36
CA GLU A 267 36.51 18.02 15.00
C GLU A 267 35.17 18.48 14.41
N ILE A 268 34.11 17.68 14.59
CA ILE A 268 32.76 18.00 14.13
C ILE A 268 32.21 19.25 14.85
N ILE A 269 32.40 19.34 16.16
CA ILE A 269 31.97 20.53 16.94
C ILE A 269 32.74 21.76 16.49
N LYS A 270 34.05 21.64 16.23
CA LYS A 270 34.91 22.73 15.77
C LYS A 270 34.45 23.33 14.44
N LYS A 271 33.92 22.50 13.53
CA LYS A 271 33.35 22.96 12.25
C LYS A 271 32.06 23.77 12.40
N GLY A 272 31.35 23.60 13.53
CA GLY A 272 30.14 24.35 13.86
C GLY A 272 28.89 23.93 13.06
N PRO A 273 27.81 24.71 13.12
CA PRO A 273 26.52 24.36 12.50
C PRO A 273 26.44 24.68 10.99
N TYR A 274 27.28 25.58 10.47
CA TYR A 274 27.16 26.07 9.09
C TYR A 274 27.98 25.26 8.07
N ASN A 275 29.11 24.70 8.50
CA ASN A 275 30.00 23.91 7.65
C ASN A 275 29.65 22.43 7.71
N TYR A 276 29.59 21.77 6.56
CA TYR A 276 29.37 20.34 6.45
C TYR A 276 30.70 19.57 6.33
N PRO A 277 30.91 18.44 7.04
CA PRO A 277 30.10 17.90 8.12
C PRO A 277 30.37 18.60 9.46
N GLY A 278 29.31 19.04 10.15
CA GLY A 278 29.39 19.78 11.42
C GLY A 278 28.32 19.32 12.44
N SER A 279 27.98 20.17 13.40
CA SER A 279 26.99 19.87 14.44
C SER A 279 26.16 21.10 14.82
N ASN A 280 24.90 20.88 15.20
CA ASN A 280 23.99 21.96 15.61
C ASN A 280 23.87 22.09 17.13
N TYR A 281 23.97 20.97 17.86
CA TYR A 281 23.75 20.93 19.30
C TYR A 281 24.71 19.99 20.01
N VAL A 282 25.04 20.35 21.25
CA VAL A 282 25.74 19.48 22.19
C VAL A 282 24.87 19.36 23.44
N GLU A 283 24.62 18.15 23.89
CA GLU A 283 23.80 17.82 25.04
C GLU A 283 24.67 17.20 26.13
N ARG A 284 24.59 17.79 27.31
CA ARG A 284 25.31 17.34 28.50
C ARG A 284 24.62 16.14 29.14
N PRO A 285 25.31 15.38 30.03
CA PRO A 285 24.70 14.28 30.77
C PRO A 285 23.53 14.69 31.68
N ASP A 286 23.46 15.96 32.09
CA ASP A 286 22.36 16.56 32.85
C ASP A 286 21.10 16.82 31.99
N GLY A 287 21.16 16.58 30.68
CA GLY A 287 20.08 16.81 29.73
C GLY A 287 20.04 18.23 29.15
N ASN A 288 20.92 19.14 29.58
CA ASN A 288 20.97 20.49 29.05
C ASN A 288 21.55 20.51 27.63
N ARG A 289 20.74 21.01 26.69
CA ARG A 289 21.12 21.12 25.27
C ARG A 289 21.63 22.53 24.95
N ILE A 290 22.87 22.60 24.48
CA ILE A 290 23.56 23.82 24.08
C ILE A 290 23.50 23.92 22.56
N SER A 291 22.96 25.03 22.03
CA SER A 291 22.96 25.31 20.59
C SER A 291 24.27 25.95 20.17
N LEU A 292 24.99 25.31 19.25
CA LEU A 292 26.29 25.78 18.77
C LEU A 292 26.20 27.10 17.99
N ALA A 293 25.02 27.43 17.42
CA ALA A 293 24.79 28.70 16.74
C ALA A 293 24.81 29.93 17.68
N ARG A 294 24.63 29.72 18.99
CA ARG A 294 24.58 30.80 19.99
C ARG A 294 25.83 30.88 20.87
N VAL A 295 26.81 30.00 20.65
CA VAL A 295 28.05 29.94 21.44
C VAL A 295 29.06 30.93 20.85
N LYS A 296 29.64 31.78 21.69
CA LYS A 296 30.62 32.81 21.27
C LYS A 296 31.99 32.23 20.93
N SER A 297 32.46 31.23 21.69
CA SER A 297 33.73 30.53 21.48
C SER A 297 33.50 29.03 21.53
N LEU A 298 33.72 28.35 20.39
CA LEU A 298 33.62 26.90 20.30
C LEU A 298 34.80 26.21 21.00
N ASP A 299 35.97 26.86 21.07
CA ASP A 299 37.18 26.29 21.65
C ASP A 299 37.03 26.00 23.15
N GLU A 300 36.39 26.91 23.90
CA GLU A 300 36.07 26.69 25.32
C GLU A 300 35.09 25.53 25.55
N LEU A 301 34.24 25.24 24.57
CA LEU A 301 33.31 24.12 24.64
C LEU A 301 34.05 22.80 24.39
N LEU A 302 35.00 22.78 23.45
CA LEU A 302 35.79 21.60 23.08
C LEU A 302 36.58 21.04 24.28
N GLU A 303 37.18 21.91 25.09
CA GLU A 303 37.91 21.52 26.30
C GLU A 303 37.01 20.88 27.37
N LYS A 304 35.71 21.19 27.34
CA LYS A 304 34.71 20.70 28.31
C LYS A 304 34.06 19.39 27.87
N VAL A 305 34.17 19.01 26.60
CA VAL A 305 33.58 17.76 26.09
C VAL A 305 34.25 16.58 26.76
N LYS A 306 33.45 15.73 27.41
CA LYS A 306 33.90 14.51 28.08
C LYS A 306 33.09 13.31 27.59
N PRO A 307 33.60 12.08 27.75
CA PRO A 307 32.80 10.88 27.54
C PRO A 307 31.46 10.94 28.30
N GLY A 308 30.39 10.50 27.64
CA GLY A 308 29.01 10.58 28.16
C GLY A 308 28.21 11.79 27.68
N TRP A 309 28.85 12.80 27.09
CA TRP A 309 28.14 13.87 26.38
C TRP A 309 27.53 13.35 25.08
N LYS A 310 26.51 14.02 24.55
CA LYS A 310 25.90 13.71 23.25
C LYS A 310 26.11 14.85 22.27
N VAL A 311 26.62 14.54 21.10
CA VAL A 311 26.79 15.49 20.00
C VAL A 311 25.73 15.20 18.94
N HIS A 312 24.92 16.22 18.63
CA HIS A 312 23.92 16.15 17.56
C HIS A 312 24.58 16.62 16.27
N ARG A 313 25.28 15.70 15.60
CA ARG A 313 26.00 15.98 14.36
C ARG A 313 25.08 15.94 13.15
N HIS A 314 25.46 16.63 12.08
CA HIS A 314 24.84 16.52 10.76
C HIS A 314 24.84 15.07 10.26
N LEU A 315 23.91 14.76 9.35
CA LEU A 315 23.87 13.46 8.66
C LEU A 315 25.10 13.29 7.79
N ILE A 316 25.79 12.15 7.89
CA ILE A 316 26.98 11.86 7.07
C ILE A 316 26.76 10.63 6.20
N ASN A 317 27.67 10.40 5.24
CA ASN A 317 27.61 9.22 4.40
C ASN A 317 27.64 7.93 5.24
N GLY A 318 26.76 6.97 4.93
CA GLY A 318 26.62 5.70 5.64
C GLY A 318 25.69 5.73 6.86
N ASP A 319 25.13 6.88 7.24
CA ASP A 319 24.07 6.94 8.25
C ASP A 319 22.80 6.25 7.76
N VAL A 320 22.12 5.52 8.65
CA VAL A 320 20.89 4.80 8.34
C VAL A 320 19.68 5.69 8.53
N VAL A 321 18.83 5.76 7.50
CA VAL A 321 17.58 6.50 7.48
C VAL A 321 16.45 5.62 6.99
N LEU A 322 15.21 5.94 7.40
CA LEU A 322 14.04 5.32 6.78
C LEU A 322 13.57 6.19 5.62
N PHE A 323 13.46 5.57 4.45
CA PHE A 323 12.96 6.21 3.24
C PHE A 323 11.60 5.63 2.87
N ASN A 324 10.64 6.50 2.63
CA ASN A 324 9.22 6.15 2.53
C ASN A 324 8.53 6.88 1.36
N ARG A 325 7.71 6.15 0.61
CA ARG A 325 6.73 6.73 -0.31
C ARG A 325 5.31 6.48 0.19
N GLN A 326 4.49 7.52 0.10
CA GLN A 326 3.06 7.44 0.38
C GLN A 326 2.28 7.34 -0.94
N PRO A 327 1.20 6.54 -1.01
CA PRO A 327 0.64 5.71 0.05
C PRO A 327 1.48 4.45 0.32
N SER A 328 1.56 4.04 1.58
CA SER A 328 2.31 2.83 1.98
C SER A 328 1.39 1.61 1.92
N LEU A 329 1.47 0.85 0.81
CA LEU A 329 0.59 -0.28 0.52
C LEU A 329 1.07 -1.58 1.16
N HIS A 330 2.37 -1.73 1.32
CA HIS A 330 3.01 -2.91 1.91
C HIS A 330 4.26 -2.50 2.68
N ARG A 331 4.84 -3.42 3.47
CA ARG A 331 6.00 -3.09 4.34
C ARG A 331 7.19 -2.51 3.56
N MET A 332 7.41 -2.96 2.32
CA MET A 332 8.51 -2.45 1.46
C MET A 332 8.32 -1.01 0.98
N SER A 333 7.16 -0.37 1.22
CA SER A 333 6.99 1.07 0.97
C SER A 333 7.74 1.94 2.00
N ILE A 334 8.35 1.34 3.01
CA ILE A 334 9.32 1.95 3.91
C ILE A 334 10.51 1.00 4.09
N MET A 335 11.71 1.46 3.75
CA MET A 335 12.94 0.67 3.87
C MET A 335 14.05 1.53 4.44
N ALA A 336 15.06 0.88 5.01
CA ALA A 336 16.24 1.54 5.51
C ALA A 336 17.26 1.73 4.38
N HIS A 337 17.68 2.97 4.17
CA HIS A 337 18.72 3.36 3.23
C HIS A 337 19.92 3.92 3.98
N GLU A 338 21.08 3.87 3.33
CA GLU A 338 22.31 4.50 3.76
C GLU A 338 22.46 5.84 3.06
N ILE A 339 22.78 6.89 3.81
CA ILE A 339 22.86 8.23 3.25
C ILE A 339 24.08 8.35 2.36
N ARG A 340 23.91 9.04 1.23
CA ARG A 340 24.98 9.65 0.47
C ARG A 340 24.68 11.13 0.25
N VAL A 341 25.42 12.00 0.91
CA VAL A 341 25.23 13.44 0.81
C VAL A 341 25.76 13.92 -0.53
N LEU A 342 24.88 14.57 -1.29
CA LEU A 342 25.13 15.04 -2.66
C LEU A 342 24.64 16.49 -2.81
N PRO A 343 25.22 17.25 -3.75
CA PRO A 343 24.75 18.60 -4.05
C PRO A 343 23.34 18.58 -4.65
N TYR A 344 22.73 19.78 -4.71
CA TYR A 344 21.35 20.07 -5.15
C TYR A 344 20.27 19.81 -4.09
N LYS A 345 19.01 19.62 -4.52
CA LYS A 345 17.81 19.74 -3.65
C LYS A 345 16.83 18.55 -3.71
N THR A 346 17.13 17.52 -4.51
CA THR A 346 16.29 16.33 -4.67
C THR A 346 16.84 15.14 -3.91
N PHE A 347 15.97 14.22 -3.50
CA PHE A 347 16.42 12.90 -3.07
C PHE A 347 16.80 12.08 -4.31
N ARG A 348 17.95 11.39 -4.28
CA ARG A 348 18.35 10.53 -5.40
C ARG A 348 18.08 9.08 -5.08
N LEU A 349 17.38 8.39 -5.97
CA LEU A 349 16.99 7.00 -5.81
C LEU A 349 17.56 6.15 -6.94
N ASN A 350 18.09 4.98 -6.58
CA ASN A 350 18.50 3.99 -7.56
C ASN A 350 17.26 3.39 -8.28
N LEU A 351 17.33 3.32 -9.60
CA LEU A 351 16.24 2.87 -10.48
C LEU A 351 15.74 1.45 -10.16
N CYS A 352 16.60 0.55 -9.70
CA CYS A 352 16.20 -0.82 -9.34
C CYS A 352 15.24 -0.89 -8.14
N VAL A 353 15.21 0.16 -7.33
CA VAL A 353 14.43 0.26 -6.09
C VAL A 353 13.13 1.05 -6.30
N CYS A 354 12.83 1.50 -7.52
CA CYS A 354 11.55 2.13 -7.83
C CYS A 354 10.33 1.19 -7.65
N PRO A 355 10.36 -0.09 -8.09
CA PRO A 355 9.22 -1.00 -7.97
C PRO A 355 8.64 -1.17 -6.54
N PRO A 356 9.43 -1.40 -5.46
CA PRO A 356 8.87 -1.51 -4.11
C PRO A 356 8.25 -0.20 -3.59
N TYR A 357 8.69 0.96 -4.06
CA TYR A 357 8.03 2.23 -3.73
C TYR A 357 6.85 2.56 -4.66
N ASN A 358 6.73 1.83 -5.77
CA ASN A 358 5.87 2.18 -6.91
C ASN A 358 6.10 3.64 -7.36
N ALA A 359 7.37 4.08 -7.31
CA ALA A 359 7.76 5.46 -7.53
C ALA A 359 8.14 5.71 -8.99
N ASP A 360 7.75 6.88 -9.50
CA ASP A 360 8.16 7.40 -10.80
C ASP A 360 8.89 8.74 -10.62
N PHE A 361 9.18 9.44 -11.72
CA PHE A 361 9.98 10.68 -11.71
C PHE A 361 9.27 11.82 -12.43
N ASP A 362 7.93 11.85 -12.42
CA ASP A 362 7.13 12.91 -13.05
C ASP A 362 6.82 14.10 -12.11
N GLY A 363 7.32 14.04 -10.87
CA GLY A 363 7.04 15.01 -9.81
C GLY A 363 6.84 14.38 -8.44
N ASP A 364 6.90 13.06 -8.35
CA ASP A 364 6.82 12.28 -7.13
C ASP A 364 7.73 12.80 -6.00
N GLU A 365 7.17 12.86 -4.78
CA GLU A 365 7.87 13.28 -3.57
C GLU A 365 7.93 12.13 -2.56
N MET A 366 9.07 11.98 -1.89
CA MET A 366 9.28 10.96 -0.86
C MET A 366 9.70 11.57 0.47
N ASN A 367 9.47 10.81 1.54
CA ASN A 367 9.78 11.17 2.91
C ASN A 367 11.07 10.47 3.36
N LEU A 368 11.88 11.18 4.12
CA LEU A 368 13.07 10.67 4.79
C LEU A 368 12.94 10.90 6.29
N HIS A 369 13.26 9.89 7.10
CA HIS A 369 13.25 9.97 8.56
C HIS A 369 14.63 9.62 9.12
N ALA A 370 15.23 10.54 9.87
CA ALA A 370 16.52 10.34 10.54
C ALA A 370 16.32 9.67 11.91
N ILE A 371 16.82 8.43 12.04
CA ILE A 371 16.64 7.61 13.23
C ILE A 371 17.58 8.10 14.36
N GLN A 372 17.00 8.41 15.52
CA GLN A 372 17.75 8.99 16.65
C GLN A 372 18.38 7.92 17.56
N GLY A 373 17.58 6.94 18.01
CA GLY A 373 18.01 5.87 18.90
C GLY A 373 19.09 4.97 18.28
N GLN A 374 20.02 4.47 19.09
CA GLN A 374 21.05 3.53 18.61
C GLN A 374 20.45 2.15 18.30
N GLU A 375 19.58 1.64 19.18
CA GLU A 375 18.86 0.37 18.98
C GLU A 375 18.02 0.41 17.70
N ALA A 376 17.21 1.45 17.51
CA ALA A 376 16.40 1.63 16.31
C ALA A 376 17.23 1.74 15.02
N ARG A 377 18.42 2.35 15.08
CA ARG A 377 19.35 2.40 13.94
C ARG A 377 19.91 1.01 13.62
N ALA A 378 20.30 0.26 14.65
CA ALA A 378 20.81 -1.10 14.50
C ALA A 378 19.72 -2.03 13.94
N GLU A 379 18.51 -1.96 14.49
CA GLU A 379 17.35 -2.73 14.02
C GLU A 379 17.02 -2.42 12.55
N ALA A 380 16.92 -1.14 12.19
CA ALA A 380 16.67 -0.73 10.81
C ALA A 380 17.80 -1.20 9.86
N ARG A 381 19.06 -1.13 10.31
CA ARG A 381 20.20 -1.63 9.54
C ARG A 381 20.14 -3.15 9.34
N VAL A 382 19.74 -3.93 10.34
CA VAL A 382 19.77 -5.39 10.22
C VAL A 382 18.53 -5.91 9.48
N LEU A 383 17.35 -5.38 9.76
CA LEU A 383 16.08 -5.95 9.28
C LEU A 383 15.49 -5.24 8.06
N MET A 384 15.72 -3.93 7.92
CA MET A 384 14.99 -3.10 6.95
C MET A 384 15.85 -2.62 5.79
N ARG A 385 17.13 -2.98 5.72
CA ARG A 385 18.00 -2.60 4.58
C ARG A 385 17.42 -3.08 3.26
N VAL A 386 17.63 -2.29 2.21
CA VAL A 386 17.07 -2.54 0.87
C VAL A 386 17.45 -3.93 0.34
N GLN A 387 18.71 -4.32 0.45
CA GLN A 387 19.20 -5.64 0.03
C GLN A 387 18.48 -6.83 0.72
N GLU A 388 18.03 -6.65 1.97
CA GLU A 388 17.31 -7.69 2.74
C GLU A 388 15.83 -7.79 2.32
N GLN A 389 15.36 -6.86 1.49
CA GLN A 389 13.98 -6.79 1.00
C GLN A 389 13.91 -6.97 -0.54
N ILE A 390 14.93 -7.60 -1.15
CA ILE A 390 14.90 -7.92 -2.59
C ILE A 390 13.73 -8.87 -2.89
N LEU A 391 13.47 -9.87 -2.02
CA LEU A 391 12.39 -10.83 -2.19
C LEU A 391 11.07 -10.33 -1.60
N SER A 392 10.00 -10.42 -2.39
CA SER A 392 8.66 -10.00 -2.01
C SER A 392 8.01 -10.98 -1.03
N PRO A 393 7.49 -10.53 0.11
CA PRO A 393 6.72 -11.38 1.03
C PRO A 393 5.41 -11.90 0.45
N ARG A 394 4.93 -11.31 -0.65
CA ARG A 394 3.67 -11.71 -1.28
C ARG A 394 3.80 -13.02 -2.06
N PHE A 395 4.94 -13.28 -2.68
CA PHE A 395 5.09 -14.40 -3.63
C PHE A 395 6.47 -15.06 -3.65
N GLY A 396 7.46 -14.61 -2.87
CA GLY A 396 8.76 -15.28 -2.77
C GLY A 396 9.70 -15.11 -3.96
N GLY A 397 9.53 -14.05 -4.75
CA GLY A 397 10.41 -13.69 -5.87
C GLY A 397 10.88 -12.23 -5.79
N PRO A 398 11.87 -11.83 -6.62
CA PRO A 398 12.50 -10.52 -6.52
C PRO A 398 11.57 -9.40 -6.97
N ILE A 399 11.27 -8.43 -6.10
CA ILE A 399 10.57 -7.19 -6.46
C ILE A 399 11.55 -6.09 -6.91
N ILE A 400 12.75 -6.08 -6.35
CA ILE A 400 13.86 -5.20 -6.74
C ILE A 400 14.57 -5.85 -7.93
N GLY A 401 14.83 -5.09 -8.99
CA GLY A 401 15.48 -5.62 -10.18
C GLY A 401 15.64 -4.60 -11.30
N GLY A 402 16.16 -5.04 -12.42
CA GLY A 402 16.29 -4.23 -13.64
C GLY A 402 14.92 -3.75 -14.14
N ILE A 403 14.88 -2.51 -14.63
CA ILE A 403 13.70 -1.94 -15.30
C ILE A 403 14.13 -1.31 -16.63
N HIS A 404 13.23 -1.30 -17.61
CA HIS A 404 13.37 -0.54 -18.86
C HIS A 404 14.77 -0.65 -19.50
N ASP A 405 15.57 0.41 -19.48
CA ASP A 405 16.91 0.50 -20.06
C ASP A 405 17.88 -0.57 -19.56
N HIS A 406 17.73 -1.02 -18.30
CA HIS A 406 18.53 -2.13 -17.79
C HIS A 406 18.27 -3.42 -18.59
N ILE A 407 17.02 -3.65 -18.98
CA ILE A 407 16.58 -4.84 -19.72
C ILE A 407 16.95 -4.72 -21.19
N SER A 408 16.63 -3.60 -21.84
CA SER A 408 17.03 -3.36 -23.24
C SER A 408 18.55 -3.41 -23.40
N GLY A 409 19.28 -2.78 -22.47
CA GLY A 409 20.74 -2.76 -22.47
C GLY A 409 21.33 -4.15 -22.27
N ALA A 410 20.79 -4.94 -21.33
CA ALA A 410 21.24 -6.33 -21.13
C ALA A 410 20.99 -7.22 -22.35
N TYR A 411 19.83 -7.06 -22.99
CA TYR A 411 19.46 -7.81 -24.18
C TYR A 411 20.42 -7.50 -25.33
N LEU A 412 20.57 -6.23 -25.68
CA LEU A 412 21.50 -5.78 -26.72
C LEU A 412 22.95 -6.11 -26.40
N PHE A 413 23.33 -6.11 -25.13
CA PHE A 413 24.69 -6.45 -24.71
C PHE A 413 25.00 -7.94 -24.89
N THR A 414 24.02 -8.83 -24.72
CA THR A 414 24.25 -10.29 -24.68
C THR A 414 23.85 -11.03 -25.95
N MET A 415 23.42 -10.33 -27.00
CA MET A 415 23.22 -10.90 -28.34
C MET A 415 24.51 -11.50 -28.93
N ASN A 416 24.37 -12.55 -29.74
CA ASN A 416 25.49 -13.23 -30.41
C ASN A 416 26.35 -12.30 -31.28
N ASP A 417 25.75 -11.34 -31.96
CA ASP A 417 26.46 -10.47 -32.91
C ASP A 417 27.24 -9.32 -32.22
N THR A 418 27.17 -9.22 -30.89
CA THR A 418 27.78 -8.09 -30.16
C THR A 418 29.23 -8.38 -29.83
N LYS A 419 30.13 -7.70 -30.55
CA LYS A 419 31.59 -7.80 -30.42
C LYS A 419 32.18 -6.49 -29.88
N PHE A 420 33.10 -6.59 -28.94
CA PHE A 420 33.83 -5.45 -28.36
C PHE A 420 35.34 -5.56 -28.59
N THR A 421 35.99 -4.45 -28.88
CA THR A 421 37.46 -4.39 -28.89
C THR A 421 38.00 -4.41 -27.46
N LYS A 422 39.27 -4.79 -27.28
CA LYS A 422 39.94 -4.80 -25.97
C LYS A 422 39.82 -3.46 -25.23
N ALA A 423 39.99 -2.34 -25.94
CA ALA A 423 39.86 -1.01 -25.36
C ALA A 423 38.42 -0.71 -24.90
N GLN A 424 37.42 -1.08 -25.70
CA GLN A 424 36.00 -0.90 -25.34
C GLN A 424 35.63 -1.76 -24.13
N ALA A 425 36.02 -3.03 -24.14
CA ALA A 425 35.78 -3.98 -23.05
C ALA A 425 36.41 -3.46 -21.74
N PHE A 426 37.69 -3.08 -21.76
CA PHE A 426 38.37 -2.53 -20.58
C PHE A 426 37.64 -1.30 -20.04
N GLN A 427 37.28 -0.35 -20.92
CA GLN A 427 36.58 0.85 -20.49
C GLN A 427 35.20 0.56 -19.90
N LEU A 428 34.45 -0.43 -20.43
CA LEU A 428 33.14 -0.83 -19.88
C LEU A 428 33.27 -1.45 -18.49
N ILE A 429 34.23 -2.36 -18.31
CA ILE A 429 34.47 -3.04 -17.04
C ILE A 429 34.95 -2.03 -15.98
N TYR A 430 35.89 -1.15 -16.36
CA TYR A 430 36.41 -0.11 -15.47
C TYR A 430 35.32 0.88 -15.04
N SER A 431 34.52 1.40 -15.97
CA SER A 431 33.45 2.36 -15.64
C SER A 431 32.32 1.76 -14.80
N SER A 432 32.18 0.43 -14.82
CA SER A 432 31.19 -0.31 -14.03
C SER A 432 31.69 -0.69 -12.64
N GLY A 433 32.96 -0.38 -12.31
CA GLY A 433 33.57 -0.68 -11.01
C GLY A 433 33.93 -2.16 -10.81
N ILE A 434 33.95 -2.94 -11.88
CA ILE A 434 34.25 -4.38 -11.84
C ILE A 434 35.78 -4.54 -11.79
N ARG A 435 36.29 -5.21 -10.75
CA ARG A 435 37.74 -5.37 -10.50
C ARG A 435 38.32 -6.72 -10.97
N LYS A 436 37.56 -7.49 -11.75
CA LYS A 436 38.02 -8.80 -12.27
C LYS A 436 38.90 -8.61 -13.52
N SER A 437 39.82 -9.55 -13.73
CA SER A 437 40.64 -9.59 -14.95
C SER A 437 39.75 -9.86 -16.17
N LEU A 438 40.12 -9.28 -17.31
CA LEU A 438 39.48 -9.62 -18.57
C LEU A 438 39.76 -11.11 -18.92
N PRO A 439 38.77 -11.81 -19.46
CA PRO A 439 38.93 -13.20 -19.91
C PRO A 439 39.73 -13.26 -21.23
N ASP A 440 40.12 -14.45 -21.69
CA ASP A 440 40.89 -14.59 -22.94
C ASP A 440 40.06 -14.13 -24.16
N PRO A 441 40.60 -13.30 -25.07
CA PRO A 441 39.85 -12.83 -26.23
C PRO A 441 39.45 -13.97 -27.16
N MET A 442 38.28 -13.84 -27.79
CA MET A 442 37.88 -14.70 -28.90
C MET A 442 38.51 -14.19 -30.20
N ILE A 443 38.82 -15.11 -31.11
CA ILE A 443 39.40 -14.78 -32.42
C ILE A 443 38.32 -14.98 -33.48
N ASP A 444 38.11 -13.97 -34.31
CA ASP A 444 37.13 -14.03 -35.41
C ASP A 444 37.70 -14.73 -36.64
N GLU A 445 36.87 -15.02 -37.64
CA GLU A 445 37.32 -15.62 -38.91
C GLU A 445 38.42 -14.79 -39.63
N ASN A 446 38.52 -13.50 -39.30
CA ASN A 446 39.51 -12.55 -39.81
C ASN A 446 40.73 -12.36 -38.87
N ASP A 447 41.00 -13.31 -37.96
CA ASP A 447 42.14 -13.32 -37.04
C ASP A 447 42.23 -12.08 -36.12
N THR A 448 41.08 -11.45 -35.86
CA THR A 448 40.96 -10.25 -35.02
C THR A 448 40.46 -10.62 -33.64
N GLU A 449 41.18 -10.20 -32.59
CA GLU A 449 40.77 -10.39 -31.20
C GLU A 449 39.54 -9.54 -30.85
N TYR A 450 38.50 -10.18 -30.33
CA TYR A 450 37.29 -9.53 -29.83
C TYR A 450 36.79 -10.16 -28.53
N TYR A 451 35.96 -9.42 -27.81
CA TYR A 451 35.28 -9.87 -26.61
C TYR A 451 33.78 -9.94 -26.89
N SER A 452 33.17 -11.10 -26.58
CA SER A 452 31.72 -11.25 -26.65
C SER A 452 31.06 -10.57 -25.46
N GLY A 453 29.89 -9.97 -25.67
CA GLY A 453 29.11 -9.41 -24.56
C GLY A 453 28.67 -10.47 -23.53
N LYS A 454 28.43 -11.73 -23.94
CA LYS A 454 28.17 -12.84 -23.01
C LYS A 454 29.38 -13.11 -22.10
N GLN A 455 30.58 -13.01 -22.67
CA GLN A 455 31.84 -13.21 -21.96
C GLN A 455 32.08 -12.11 -20.93
N LEU A 456 31.79 -10.86 -21.28
CA LEU A 456 31.89 -9.72 -20.36
C LEU A 456 30.79 -9.76 -19.29
N PHE A 457 29.57 -10.16 -19.64
CA PHE A 457 28.48 -10.34 -18.67
C PHE A 457 28.77 -11.46 -17.67
N SER A 458 29.53 -12.48 -18.07
CA SER A 458 29.94 -13.56 -17.15
C SER A 458 30.79 -13.06 -15.97
N LEU A 459 31.45 -11.90 -16.09
CA LEU A 459 32.28 -11.35 -15.01
C LEU A 459 31.45 -10.91 -13.78
N VAL A 460 30.19 -10.51 -13.98
CA VAL A 460 29.32 -10.07 -12.89
C VAL A 460 28.56 -11.22 -12.22
N ILE A 461 28.48 -12.39 -12.86
CA ILE A 461 27.82 -13.57 -12.30
C ILE A 461 28.72 -14.20 -11.21
N PRO A 462 28.15 -14.65 -10.07
CA PRO A 462 28.90 -15.40 -9.06
C PRO A 462 29.50 -16.71 -9.61
N GLU A 463 30.70 -17.05 -9.16
CA GLU A 463 31.39 -18.28 -9.56
C GLU A 463 30.67 -19.52 -9.02
N GLY A 464 30.60 -20.58 -9.82
CA GLY A 464 29.92 -21.83 -9.43
C GLY A 464 28.40 -21.85 -9.65
N LEU A 465 27.80 -20.74 -10.12
CA LEU A 465 26.37 -20.70 -10.45
C LEU A 465 26.10 -21.52 -11.72
N ASN A 466 25.16 -22.46 -11.63
CA ASN A 466 24.65 -23.23 -12.74
C ASN A 466 23.14 -22.98 -12.84
N LEU A 467 22.66 -22.54 -14.00
CA LEU A 467 21.27 -22.17 -14.20
C LEU A 467 20.86 -22.29 -15.66
N SER A 468 19.71 -22.89 -15.91
CA SER A 468 19.08 -23.02 -17.23
C SER A 468 17.61 -22.59 -17.18
N TYR A 469 17.21 -21.67 -18.07
CA TYR A 469 15.82 -21.20 -18.15
C TYR A 469 15.48 -20.58 -19.51
N LYS A 470 14.18 -20.39 -19.75
CA LYS A 470 13.64 -19.77 -20.98
C LYS A 470 13.50 -18.27 -20.77
N ALA A 471 14.21 -17.48 -21.60
CA ALA A 471 14.13 -16.03 -21.67
C ALA A 471 12.73 -15.56 -22.09
N LYS A 472 12.41 -14.28 -21.86
CA LYS A 472 11.15 -13.64 -22.27
C LYS A 472 10.95 -13.68 -23.79
N ILE A 473 12.03 -13.54 -24.55
CA ILE A 473 12.00 -13.57 -26.03
C ILE A 473 11.59 -14.93 -26.63
N CYS A 474 11.45 -15.97 -25.81
CA CYS A 474 11.08 -17.30 -26.27
C CYS A 474 9.71 -17.30 -26.97
N ARG A 475 9.70 -17.68 -28.25
CA ARG A 475 8.50 -17.71 -29.11
C ARG A 475 7.53 -18.85 -28.80
N LYS A 476 7.81 -19.69 -27.79
CA LYS A 476 7.02 -20.87 -27.43
C LYS A 476 6.69 -21.77 -28.64
N CYS A 477 7.72 -22.12 -29.41
CA CYS A 477 7.60 -23.03 -30.55
C CYS A 477 7.02 -24.40 -30.12
N ASP A 478 6.32 -25.09 -31.02
CA ASP A 478 5.66 -26.39 -30.75
C ASP A 478 6.63 -27.45 -30.21
N LYS A 479 7.90 -27.41 -30.65
CA LYS A 479 9.00 -28.21 -30.11
C LYS A 479 10.10 -27.29 -29.61
N CYS A 480 10.54 -27.48 -28.36
CA CYS A 480 11.63 -26.73 -27.77
C CYS A 480 12.96 -27.46 -28.02
N LEU A 481 13.90 -26.80 -28.69
CA LEU A 481 15.25 -27.33 -28.96
C LEU A 481 16.24 -26.98 -27.84
N GLU A 482 15.77 -26.42 -26.72
CA GLU A 482 16.57 -26.05 -25.55
C GLU A 482 17.85 -25.30 -25.92
N GLU A 483 19.04 -25.87 -25.65
CA GLU A 483 20.32 -25.24 -25.92
C GLU A 483 20.57 -24.96 -27.42
N ASP A 484 19.91 -25.67 -28.32
CA ASP A 484 20.04 -25.48 -29.78
C ASP A 484 18.94 -24.54 -30.33
N CYS A 485 18.43 -23.65 -29.47
CA CYS A 485 17.46 -22.65 -29.86
C CYS A 485 18.03 -21.68 -30.91
N LYS A 486 17.45 -21.69 -32.11
CA LYS A 486 17.79 -20.78 -33.23
C LYS A 486 17.64 -19.30 -32.91
N TYR A 487 16.89 -18.95 -31.86
CA TYR A 487 16.60 -17.58 -31.46
C TYR A 487 17.37 -17.13 -30.22
N ASP A 488 18.32 -17.95 -29.73
CA ASP A 488 19.12 -17.66 -28.53
C ASP A 488 18.26 -17.30 -27.30
N ALA A 489 17.09 -17.95 -27.18
CA ALA A 489 16.09 -17.69 -26.15
C ALA A 489 16.16 -18.63 -24.95
N TYR A 490 17.13 -19.55 -24.94
CA TYR A 490 17.37 -20.49 -23.85
C TYR A 490 18.69 -20.12 -23.16
N VAL A 491 18.58 -19.63 -21.93
CA VAL A 491 19.71 -19.15 -21.14
C VAL A 491 20.38 -20.34 -20.48
N VAL A 492 21.71 -20.44 -20.68
CA VAL A 492 22.54 -21.48 -20.06
C VAL A 492 23.75 -20.80 -19.41
N ILE A 493 23.78 -20.87 -18.09
CA ILE A 493 24.89 -20.40 -17.27
C ILE A 493 25.51 -21.64 -16.62
N ARG A 494 26.82 -21.85 -16.82
CA ARG A 494 27.56 -22.96 -16.18
C ARG A 494 28.79 -22.42 -15.48
N ASN A 495 28.96 -22.77 -14.20
CA ASN A 495 30.03 -22.30 -13.32
C ASN A 495 30.29 -20.78 -13.41
N GLY A 496 29.22 -19.98 -13.44
CA GLY A 496 29.29 -18.51 -13.55
C GLY A 496 29.58 -17.97 -14.96
N LYS A 497 29.67 -18.82 -15.98
CA LYS A 497 29.86 -18.40 -17.38
C LYS A 497 28.55 -18.48 -18.17
N LEU A 498 28.14 -17.38 -18.78
CA LEU A 498 27.01 -17.31 -19.70
C LEU A 498 27.42 -17.88 -21.06
N LEU A 499 26.98 -19.10 -21.35
CA LEU A 499 27.35 -19.83 -22.57
C LEU A 499 26.38 -19.52 -23.72
N LYS A 500 25.08 -19.59 -23.44
CA LYS A 500 24.01 -19.40 -24.42
C LYS A 500 22.88 -18.57 -23.82
N GLY A 501 22.10 -17.94 -24.70
CA GLY A 501 20.94 -17.15 -24.34
C GLY A 501 21.23 -15.67 -24.12
N VAL A 502 20.18 -14.88 -24.24
CA VAL A 502 20.17 -13.43 -23.98
C VAL A 502 19.62 -13.09 -22.60
N MET A 503 20.12 -12.00 -22.02
CA MET A 503 19.63 -11.45 -20.76
C MET A 503 18.48 -10.48 -21.01
N ASP A 504 17.31 -10.78 -20.48
CA ASP A 504 16.10 -9.95 -20.59
C ASP A 504 15.34 -9.83 -19.26
N GLU A 505 14.07 -9.42 -19.29
CA GLU A 505 13.22 -9.22 -18.10
C GLU A 505 13.26 -10.43 -17.14
N LYS A 506 13.27 -11.65 -17.69
CA LYS A 506 13.30 -12.89 -16.90
C LYS A 506 14.64 -13.17 -16.23
N SER A 507 15.68 -12.41 -16.54
CA SER A 507 17.00 -12.63 -15.97
C SER A 507 17.12 -11.95 -14.63
N PHE A 508 17.13 -10.62 -14.61
CA PHE A 508 17.24 -9.84 -13.38
C PHE A 508 16.19 -8.73 -13.29
N GLY A 509 15.14 -8.78 -14.12
CA GLY A 509 14.07 -7.81 -14.09
C GLY A 509 13.23 -7.89 -12.81
N ALA A 510 12.64 -6.75 -12.44
CA ALA A 510 11.70 -6.70 -11.33
C ALA A 510 10.55 -7.69 -11.55
N PHE A 511 10.08 -8.30 -10.46
CA PHE A 511 9.05 -9.34 -10.40
C PHE A 511 9.41 -10.69 -11.03
N SER A 512 10.20 -10.78 -12.10
CA SER A 512 10.34 -12.03 -12.89
C SER A 512 11.78 -12.56 -13.03
N GLY A 513 12.78 -11.91 -12.43
CA GLY A 513 14.18 -12.29 -12.56
C GLY A 513 14.55 -13.64 -11.93
N GLU A 514 14.70 -14.68 -12.75
CA GLU A 514 15.12 -16.02 -12.33
C GLU A 514 16.60 -16.07 -11.91
N LEU A 515 17.48 -15.35 -12.62
CA LEU A 515 18.90 -15.27 -12.27
C LEU A 515 19.10 -14.54 -10.93
N LEU A 516 18.42 -13.40 -10.75
CA LEU A 516 18.50 -12.65 -9.50
C LEU A 516 17.92 -13.43 -8.31
N ASP A 517 16.78 -14.11 -8.50
CA ASP A 517 16.17 -15.00 -7.49
C ASP A 517 17.17 -16.05 -6.99
N ARG A 518 17.91 -16.70 -7.91
CA ARG A 518 18.91 -17.70 -7.54
C ARG A 518 20.11 -17.10 -6.82
N ILE A 519 20.61 -15.95 -7.26
CA ILE A 519 21.75 -15.31 -6.59
C ILE A 519 21.40 -14.98 -5.13
N VAL A 520 20.19 -14.46 -4.87
CA VAL A 520 19.75 -14.13 -3.51
C VAL A 520 19.63 -15.38 -2.62
N LYS A 521 19.08 -16.48 -3.16
CA LYS A 521 18.77 -17.70 -2.39
C LYS A 521 19.95 -18.64 -2.21
N ASP A 522 20.79 -18.79 -3.23
CA ASP A 522 21.90 -19.76 -3.23
C ASP A 522 23.20 -19.18 -2.66
N TYR A 523 23.38 -17.85 -2.70
CA TYR A 523 24.56 -17.15 -2.20
C TYR A 523 24.19 -16.27 -1.01
N SER A 524 24.09 -14.96 -1.22
CA SER A 524 23.75 -14.00 -0.17
C SER A 524 23.03 -12.76 -0.74
N THR A 525 22.34 -12.03 0.14
CA THR A 525 21.76 -10.72 -0.20
C THR A 525 22.84 -9.70 -0.55
N ASP A 526 24.05 -9.82 0.02
CA ASP A 526 25.20 -8.98 -0.31
C ASP A 526 25.73 -9.24 -1.73
N ASP A 527 25.80 -10.50 -2.16
CA ASP A 527 26.20 -10.87 -3.52
C ASP A 527 25.17 -10.38 -4.54
N ALA A 528 23.87 -10.48 -4.20
CA ALA A 528 22.80 -9.94 -5.03
C ALA A 528 22.89 -8.41 -5.19
N ARG A 529 23.23 -7.69 -4.12
CA ARG A 529 23.50 -6.24 -4.17
C ARG A 529 24.67 -5.93 -5.10
N ILE A 530 25.80 -6.62 -4.93
CA ILE A 530 27.01 -6.41 -5.75
C ILE A 530 26.69 -6.68 -7.23
N PHE A 531 25.97 -7.77 -7.50
CA PHE A 531 25.49 -8.11 -8.83
C PHE A 531 24.63 -6.99 -9.43
N LEU A 532 23.58 -6.54 -8.73
CA LEU A 532 22.70 -5.47 -9.21
C LEU A 532 23.44 -4.16 -9.46
N ASP A 533 24.26 -3.71 -8.50
CA ASP A 533 25.03 -2.46 -8.62
C ASP A 533 26.02 -2.51 -9.81
N SER A 534 26.60 -3.68 -10.10
CA SER A 534 27.57 -3.85 -11.19
C SER A 534 26.90 -4.00 -12.55
N VAL A 535 25.85 -4.84 -12.63
CA VAL A 535 25.11 -5.11 -13.87
C VAL A 535 24.46 -3.85 -14.40
N THR A 536 23.78 -3.09 -13.53
CA THR A 536 23.06 -1.87 -13.93
C THR A 536 23.99 -0.84 -14.56
N LYS A 537 25.14 -0.59 -13.94
CA LYS A 537 26.18 0.29 -14.49
C LYS A 537 26.76 -0.22 -15.80
N LEU A 538 27.01 -1.54 -15.90
CA LEU A 538 27.53 -2.17 -17.10
C LEU A 538 26.59 -2.00 -18.29
N VAL A 539 25.32 -2.35 -18.11
CA VAL A 539 24.33 -2.30 -19.20
C VAL A 539 23.96 -0.88 -19.58
N ILE A 540 23.92 0.06 -18.63
CA ILE A 540 23.72 1.50 -18.92
C ILE A 540 24.90 2.04 -19.73
N ASN A 541 26.13 1.77 -19.30
CA ASN A 541 27.31 2.22 -20.04
C ASN A 541 27.36 1.61 -21.45
N ALA A 542 26.93 0.36 -21.61
CA ALA A 542 26.85 -0.31 -22.91
C ALA A 542 25.78 0.31 -23.82
N ILE A 543 24.55 0.47 -23.34
CA ILE A 543 23.44 1.02 -24.14
C ILE A 543 23.70 2.49 -24.53
N SER A 544 24.29 3.29 -23.62
CA SER A 544 24.66 4.68 -23.92
C SER A 544 25.72 4.80 -25.02
N ARG A 545 26.64 3.83 -25.13
CA ARG A 545 27.66 3.82 -26.20
C ARG A 545 27.13 3.31 -27.52
N ARG A 546 26.29 2.27 -27.48
CA ARG A 546 25.68 1.70 -28.69
C ARG A 546 24.71 2.70 -29.34
N GLY A 547 24.02 3.47 -28.51
CA GLY A 547 22.91 4.33 -28.93
C GLY A 547 21.64 3.48 -29.07
N PHE A 548 20.58 3.90 -28.38
CA PHE A 548 19.28 3.27 -28.46
C PHE A 548 18.22 4.36 -28.54
N SER A 549 17.49 4.39 -29.66
CA SER A 549 16.48 5.40 -29.93
C SER A 549 15.36 4.77 -30.74
N THR A 550 14.16 5.32 -30.64
CA THR A 550 13.01 4.90 -31.44
C THR A 550 12.68 5.98 -32.47
N GLY A 551 12.47 5.56 -33.71
CA GLY A 551 12.04 6.43 -34.80
C GLY A 551 10.56 6.20 -35.12
N ILE A 552 9.94 7.15 -35.82
CA ILE A 552 8.59 6.95 -36.34
C ILE A 552 8.55 5.76 -37.33
N ASP A 553 9.67 5.47 -38.01
CA ASP A 553 9.82 4.39 -38.98
C ASP A 553 9.84 2.99 -38.36
N ASP A 554 10.03 2.88 -37.05
CA ASP A 554 9.94 1.60 -36.31
C ASP A 554 8.52 1.01 -36.35
N GLU A 555 7.52 1.83 -36.67
CA GLU A 555 6.11 1.45 -36.74
C GLU A 555 5.61 1.36 -38.19
N ASP A 556 6.46 1.59 -39.20
CA ASP A 556 6.05 1.51 -40.60
C ASP A 556 5.84 0.06 -41.05
N LEU A 557 4.67 -0.18 -41.61
CA LEU A 557 4.33 -1.43 -42.27
C LEU A 557 4.36 -1.25 -43.79
N PRO A 558 4.89 -2.22 -44.55
CA PRO A 558 4.83 -2.20 -46.01
C PRO A 558 3.38 -2.33 -46.49
N GLU A 559 3.13 -1.91 -47.74
CA GLU A 559 1.76 -1.88 -48.29
C GLU A 559 1.11 -3.26 -48.30
N GLU A 560 1.87 -4.31 -48.64
CA GLU A 560 1.41 -5.72 -48.57
C GLU A 560 0.85 -6.10 -47.20
N ALA A 561 1.46 -5.59 -46.12
CA ALA A 561 0.99 -5.87 -44.76
C ALA A 561 -0.31 -5.10 -44.47
N ARG A 562 -0.44 -3.87 -44.97
CA ARG A 562 -1.65 -3.05 -44.81
C ARG A 562 -2.85 -3.67 -45.52
N GLU A 563 -2.67 -4.10 -46.77
CA GLU A 563 -3.70 -4.79 -47.55
C GLU A 563 -4.20 -6.05 -46.82
N ARG A 564 -3.26 -6.84 -46.27
CA ARG A 564 -3.59 -8.06 -45.52
C ARG A 564 -4.32 -7.77 -44.20
N ILE A 565 -3.93 -6.72 -43.48
CA ILE A 565 -4.65 -6.27 -42.28
C ILE A 565 -6.06 -5.83 -42.66
N GLU A 566 -6.21 -5.05 -43.73
CA GLU A 566 -7.50 -4.58 -44.21
C GLU A 566 -8.42 -5.75 -44.61
N GLU A 567 -7.90 -6.76 -45.30
CA GLU A 567 -8.64 -7.97 -45.66
C GLU A 567 -9.21 -8.68 -44.41
N ILE A 568 -8.40 -8.83 -43.35
CA ILE A 568 -8.82 -9.45 -42.10
C ILE A 568 -9.92 -8.64 -41.43
N LEU A 569 -9.78 -7.31 -41.40
CA LEU A 569 -10.79 -6.44 -40.82
C LEU A 569 -12.09 -6.51 -41.63
N ILE A 570 -12.04 -6.51 -42.96
CA ILE A 570 -13.21 -6.67 -43.82
C ILE A 570 -13.92 -8.01 -43.53
N ASN A 571 -13.16 -9.10 -43.38
CA ASN A 571 -13.71 -10.41 -43.07
C ASN A 571 -14.34 -10.45 -41.66
N ALA A 572 -13.73 -9.79 -40.67
CA ALA A 572 -14.35 -9.64 -39.35
C ALA A 572 -15.68 -8.88 -39.41
N TYR A 573 -15.76 -7.81 -40.21
CA TYR A 573 -17.00 -7.05 -40.41
C TYR A 573 -18.08 -7.85 -41.15
N LYS A 574 -17.70 -8.76 -42.05
CA LYS A 574 -18.63 -9.71 -42.67
C LYS A 574 -19.16 -10.70 -41.63
N GLY A 575 -18.28 -11.30 -40.82
CA GLY A 575 -18.68 -12.21 -39.74
C GLY A 575 -19.62 -11.56 -38.72
N VAL A 576 -19.37 -10.31 -38.32
CA VAL A 576 -20.30 -9.55 -37.45
C VAL A 576 -21.66 -9.33 -38.11
N ARG A 577 -21.69 -9.01 -39.41
CA ARG A 577 -22.96 -8.86 -40.15
C ARG A 577 -23.74 -10.17 -40.26
N GLU A 578 -23.05 -11.29 -40.42
CA GLU A 578 -23.68 -12.62 -40.44
C GLU A 578 -24.27 -13.00 -39.07
N LEU A 579 -23.56 -12.71 -37.98
CA LEU A 579 -24.09 -12.90 -36.62
C LEU A 579 -25.34 -12.05 -36.38
N ILE A 580 -25.36 -10.79 -36.85
CA ILE A 580 -26.52 -9.91 -36.76
C ILE A 580 -27.69 -10.45 -37.58
N ARG A 581 -27.44 -10.99 -38.79
CA ARG A 581 -28.48 -11.64 -39.60
C ARG A 581 -29.05 -12.87 -38.89
N ALA A 582 -28.18 -13.76 -38.40
CA ALA A 582 -28.60 -14.95 -37.65
C ALA A 582 -29.43 -14.61 -36.41
N PHE A 583 -29.12 -13.49 -35.75
CA PHE A 583 -29.92 -12.98 -34.62
C PHE A 583 -31.30 -12.48 -35.08
N ASN A 584 -31.36 -11.68 -36.14
CA ASN A 584 -32.62 -11.18 -36.70
C ASN A 584 -33.53 -12.30 -37.22
N ASP A 585 -32.92 -13.33 -37.82
CA ASP A 585 -33.60 -14.52 -38.34
C ASP A 585 -33.95 -15.53 -37.23
N LYS A 586 -33.56 -15.25 -35.98
CA LYS A 586 -33.76 -16.11 -34.79
C LYS A 586 -33.14 -17.51 -34.90
N VAL A 587 -32.08 -17.65 -35.69
CA VAL A 587 -31.32 -18.90 -35.88
C VAL A 587 -30.08 -18.94 -34.97
N LEU A 588 -29.76 -17.85 -34.26
CA LEU A 588 -28.60 -17.77 -33.39
C LEU A 588 -28.69 -18.76 -32.23
N GLU A 589 -27.71 -19.67 -32.16
CA GLU A 589 -27.55 -20.60 -31.04
C GLU A 589 -27.27 -19.87 -29.73
N HIS A 590 -28.01 -20.25 -28.71
CA HIS A 590 -27.98 -19.64 -27.40
C HIS A 590 -26.78 -20.12 -26.58
N LEU A 591 -26.08 -19.20 -25.90
CA LEU A 591 -25.12 -19.58 -24.87
C LEU A 591 -25.85 -19.92 -23.57
N PRO A 592 -25.49 -21.02 -22.88
CA PRO A 592 -26.14 -21.40 -21.63
C PRO A 592 -26.09 -20.28 -20.57
N GLY A 593 -27.24 -19.95 -19.98
CA GLY A 593 -27.35 -18.99 -18.87
C GLY A 593 -27.20 -17.51 -19.25
N ARG A 594 -27.21 -17.17 -20.54
CA ARG A 594 -27.18 -15.79 -21.05
C ARG A 594 -28.48 -15.45 -21.77
N SER A 595 -28.73 -14.18 -22.08
CA SER A 595 -29.83 -13.84 -23.00
C SER A 595 -29.38 -13.99 -24.46
N LEU A 596 -30.32 -14.02 -25.42
CA LEU A 596 -29.98 -14.07 -26.85
C LEU A 596 -29.21 -12.81 -27.29
N GLU A 597 -29.57 -11.64 -26.73
CA GLU A 597 -28.87 -10.38 -26.97
C GLU A 597 -27.45 -10.39 -26.39
N GLU A 598 -27.29 -10.89 -25.17
CA GLU A 598 -25.96 -11.06 -24.56
C GLU A 598 -25.11 -12.06 -25.34
N THR A 599 -25.74 -13.13 -25.84
CA THR A 599 -25.07 -14.14 -26.68
C THR A 599 -24.53 -13.51 -27.97
N LEU A 600 -25.34 -12.67 -28.63
CA LEU A 600 -24.91 -11.94 -29.81
C LEU A 600 -23.72 -11.02 -29.50
N GLU A 601 -23.82 -10.22 -28.45
CA GLU A 601 -22.77 -9.27 -28.05
C GLU A 601 -21.45 -9.99 -27.74
N MET A 602 -21.50 -11.10 -27.00
CA MET A 602 -20.31 -11.90 -26.68
C MET A 602 -19.66 -12.50 -27.93
N ARG A 603 -20.45 -13.10 -28.84
CA ARG A 603 -19.93 -13.67 -30.09
C ARG A 603 -19.30 -12.58 -30.98
N ILE A 604 -19.91 -11.40 -31.05
CA ILE A 604 -19.34 -10.26 -31.80
C ILE A 604 -18.01 -9.81 -31.18
N MET A 605 -17.95 -9.65 -29.85
CA MET A 605 -16.72 -9.27 -29.16
C MET A 605 -15.60 -10.30 -29.39
N GLN A 606 -15.92 -11.59 -29.40
CA GLN A 606 -14.95 -12.65 -29.71
C GLN A 606 -14.39 -12.51 -31.12
N VAL A 607 -15.25 -12.42 -32.15
CA VAL A 607 -14.83 -12.26 -33.55
C VAL A 607 -13.93 -11.04 -33.74
N LEU A 608 -14.28 -9.91 -33.12
CA LEU A 608 -13.51 -8.67 -33.20
C LEU A 608 -12.18 -8.74 -32.44
N SER A 609 -12.13 -9.45 -31.31
CA SER A 609 -10.89 -9.69 -30.56
C SER A 609 -9.93 -10.59 -31.34
N GLU A 610 -10.43 -11.69 -31.90
CA GLU A 610 -9.63 -12.59 -32.74
C GLU A 610 -9.08 -11.87 -33.98
N ALA A 611 -9.87 -10.98 -34.59
CA ALA A 611 -9.42 -10.17 -35.72
C ALA A 611 -8.25 -9.25 -35.32
N ARG A 612 -8.35 -8.55 -34.18
CA ARG A 612 -7.26 -7.71 -33.65
C ARG A 612 -6.00 -8.53 -33.35
N ASP A 613 -6.14 -9.71 -32.76
CA ASP A 613 -4.98 -10.52 -32.41
C ASP A 613 -4.29 -11.05 -33.68
N LYS A 614 -5.06 -11.42 -34.72
CA LYS A 614 -4.53 -11.80 -36.05
C LYS A 614 -3.80 -10.63 -36.73
N THR A 615 -4.38 -9.42 -36.75
CA THR A 615 -3.70 -8.25 -37.33
C THR A 615 -2.40 -7.93 -36.58
N GLY A 616 -2.36 -8.12 -35.26
CA GLY A 616 -1.15 -8.00 -34.45
C GLY A 616 -0.06 -9.00 -34.79
N THR A 617 -0.41 -10.28 -35.00
CA THR A 617 0.56 -11.29 -35.43
C THR A 617 1.19 -10.95 -36.78
N ILE A 618 0.39 -10.51 -37.75
CA ILE A 618 0.87 -10.08 -39.07
C ILE A 618 1.76 -8.86 -38.95
N ALA A 619 1.35 -7.84 -38.20
CA ALA A 619 2.18 -6.65 -38.00
C ALA A 619 3.56 -7.03 -37.44
N ASN A 620 3.62 -7.88 -36.41
CA ASN A 620 4.89 -8.31 -35.83
C ASN A 620 5.75 -9.12 -36.81
N GLU A 621 5.16 -10.01 -37.62
CA GLU A 621 5.88 -10.75 -38.66
C GLU A 621 6.53 -9.84 -39.69
N TYR A 622 5.80 -8.84 -40.18
CA TYR A 622 6.33 -7.91 -41.18
C TYR A 622 7.35 -6.93 -40.60
N LEU A 623 7.18 -6.48 -39.36
CA LEU A 623 8.19 -5.68 -38.65
C LEU A 623 9.51 -6.46 -38.49
N GLU A 624 9.45 -7.77 -38.19
CA GLU A 624 10.64 -8.61 -38.15
C GLU A 624 11.31 -8.80 -39.52
N LYS A 625 10.50 -8.91 -40.59
CA LYS A 625 11.04 -9.01 -41.97
C LYS A 625 11.75 -7.70 -42.37
N GLU A 626 11.14 -6.56 -42.06
CA GLU A 626 11.73 -5.24 -42.33
C GLU A 626 13.02 -5.01 -41.53
N GLU A 627 13.08 -5.45 -40.27
CA GLU A 627 14.30 -5.44 -39.45
C GLU A 627 15.46 -6.16 -40.15
N LYS A 628 15.21 -7.39 -40.65
CA LYS A 628 16.22 -8.17 -41.39
C LYS A 628 16.61 -7.51 -42.72
N LYS A 629 15.64 -6.94 -43.43
CA LYS A 629 15.85 -6.29 -44.74
C LYS A 629 16.68 -5.01 -44.61
N ARG A 630 16.40 -4.18 -43.60
CA ARG A 630 17.09 -2.92 -43.33
C ARG A 630 18.45 -3.12 -42.65
N ARG A 631 18.78 -4.36 -42.22
CA ARG A 631 19.94 -4.69 -41.38
C ARG A 631 20.05 -3.75 -40.17
N ARG A 632 18.91 -3.31 -39.65
CA ARG A 632 18.78 -2.36 -38.55
C ARG A 632 17.76 -2.91 -37.59
N GLU A 633 18.16 -3.01 -36.33
CA GLU A 633 17.33 -3.40 -35.21
C GLU A 633 16.16 -2.43 -35.04
N ASN A 634 14.95 -2.97 -34.86
CA ASN A 634 13.76 -2.17 -34.56
C ASN A 634 13.66 -2.00 -33.04
N SER A 635 13.98 -0.81 -32.54
CA SER A 635 14.03 -0.52 -31.11
C SER A 635 12.67 -0.72 -30.42
N ALA A 636 11.57 -0.30 -31.05
CA ALA A 636 10.22 -0.46 -30.49
C ALA A 636 9.85 -1.94 -30.30
N ARG A 637 10.18 -2.77 -31.31
CA ARG A 637 9.99 -4.21 -31.23
C ARG A 637 10.88 -4.83 -30.15
N ILE A 638 12.16 -4.45 -30.08
CA ILE A 638 13.09 -4.94 -29.05
C ILE A 638 12.58 -4.67 -27.64
N MET A 639 12.09 -3.45 -27.37
CA MET A 639 11.52 -3.12 -26.05
C MET A 639 10.31 -4.00 -25.69
N ALA A 640 9.46 -4.30 -26.66
CA ALA A 640 8.27 -5.13 -26.46
C ALA A 640 8.59 -6.62 -26.25
N ILE A 641 9.55 -7.19 -27.00
CA ILE A 641 9.90 -8.62 -26.89
C ILE A 641 10.79 -8.92 -25.68
N SER A 642 11.68 -7.99 -25.31
CA SER A 642 12.58 -8.16 -24.16
C SER A 642 11.87 -7.96 -22.82
N GLY A 643 10.66 -7.38 -22.84
CA GLY A 643 9.90 -7.03 -21.64
C GLY A 643 10.40 -5.76 -20.96
N ALA A 644 11.23 -4.96 -21.62
CA ALA A 644 11.76 -3.71 -21.08
C ALA A 644 10.65 -2.67 -20.89
N ARG A 645 9.93 -2.31 -21.95
CA ARG A 645 8.81 -1.37 -21.87
C ARG A 645 7.88 -1.58 -23.07
N GLY A 646 6.57 -1.59 -22.79
CA GLY A 646 5.57 -1.87 -23.82
C GLY A 646 5.30 -3.35 -24.01
N SER A 647 4.26 -3.65 -24.77
CA SER A 647 3.80 -5.00 -25.05
C SER A 647 3.54 -5.16 -26.55
N LEU A 648 3.51 -6.40 -27.05
CA LEU A 648 3.13 -6.67 -28.43
C LEU A 648 1.70 -6.17 -28.76
N LEU A 649 0.82 -6.15 -27.76
CA LEU A 649 -0.53 -5.56 -27.90
C LEU A 649 -0.45 -4.06 -28.16
N ASN A 650 0.36 -3.32 -27.39
CA ASN A 650 0.51 -1.87 -27.60
C ASN A 650 1.10 -1.57 -28.98
N LEU A 651 2.10 -2.35 -29.40
CA LEU A 651 2.69 -2.24 -30.74
C LEU A 651 1.64 -2.50 -31.84
N THR A 652 0.79 -3.51 -31.63
CA THR A 652 -0.35 -3.81 -32.51
C THR A 652 -1.32 -2.62 -32.62
N GLN A 653 -1.61 -1.94 -31.51
CA GLN A 653 -2.50 -0.76 -31.52
C GLN A 653 -1.87 0.44 -32.24
N MET A 654 -0.55 0.59 -32.17
CA MET A 654 0.19 1.65 -32.86
C MET A 654 0.25 1.40 -34.36
N THR A 655 0.49 0.16 -34.80
CA THR A 655 0.75 -0.15 -36.21
C THR A 655 -0.46 -0.71 -36.99
N ALA A 656 -1.30 -1.54 -36.35
CA ALA A 656 -2.34 -2.32 -37.03
C ALA A 656 -3.77 -1.82 -36.76
N CYS A 657 -4.31 -2.02 -35.57
CA CYS A 657 -5.63 -1.51 -35.19
C CYS A 657 -5.78 -1.40 -33.66
N VAL A 658 -6.52 -0.39 -33.19
CA VAL A 658 -6.78 -0.21 -31.75
C VAL A 658 -7.74 -1.29 -31.23
N GLY A 659 -8.76 -1.64 -32.03
CA GLY A 659 -9.74 -2.67 -31.73
C GLY A 659 -11.00 -2.18 -31.01
N GLN A 660 -11.75 -3.12 -30.41
CA GLN A 660 -13.04 -2.84 -29.79
C GLN A 660 -12.91 -1.98 -28.52
N GLN A 661 -13.64 -0.87 -28.46
CA GLN A 661 -13.80 -0.07 -27.24
C GLN A 661 -14.97 -0.59 -26.41
N ALA A 662 -14.77 -0.75 -25.11
CA ALA A 662 -15.79 -1.21 -24.18
C ALA A 662 -15.96 -0.21 -23.03
N VAL A 663 -17.15 -0.23 -22.42
CA VAL A 663 -17.45 0.49 -21.18
C VAL A 663 -18.18 -0.46 -20.25
N ARG A 664 -17.60 -0.77 -19.08
CA ARG A 664 -18.15 -1.71 -18.08
C ARG A 664 -18.38 -3.11 -18.62
N GLY A 665 -17.47 -3.59 -19.47
CA GLY A 665 -17.48 -4.94 -20.02
C GLY A 665 -18.39 -5.16 -21.24
N GLU A 666 -19.17 -4.16 -21.66
CA GLU A 666 -19.98 -4.21 -22.88
C GLU A 666 -19.47 -3.26 -23.96
N ARG A 667 -19.82 -3.53 -25.22
CA ARG A 667 -19.63 -2.56 -26.31
C ARG A 667 -20.43 -1.27 -26.03
N ILE A 668 -20.03 -0.18 -26.66
CA ILE A 668 -20.60 1.13 -26.38
C ILE A 668 -22.06 1.18 -26.85
N LYS A 669 -23.00 1.32 -25.90
CA LYS A 669 -24.44 1.45 -26.17
C LYS A 669 -25.02 2.83 -25.80
N ARG A 670 -24.41 3.52 -24.84
CA ARG A 670 -24.91 4.81 -24.32
C ARG A 670 -24.77 5.90 -25.38
N GLY A 671 -25.85 6.63 -25.65
CA GLY A 671 -25.91 7.64 -26.70
C GLY A 671 -27.33 8.17 -26.90
N TYR A 672 -27.70 8.40 -28.16
CA TYR A 672 -29.04 8.79 -28.58
C TYR A 672 -30.03 7.62 -28.50
N ALA A 673 -31.34 7.92 -28.62
CA ALA A 673 -32.37 6.88 -28.69
C ALA A 673 -32.14 5.98 -29.92
N GLY A 674 -31.81 4.70 -29.67
CA GLY A 674 -31.59 3.69 -30.70
C GLY A 674 -30.25 3.74 -31.44
N ARG A 675 -29.30 4.61 -31.05
CA ARG A 675 -27.95 4.69 -31.67
C ARG A 675 -26.95 5.39 -30.77
N THR A 676 -25.67 5.08 -30.92
CA THR A 676 -24.60 5.69 -30.11
C THR A 676 -24.33 7.15 -30.52
N LEU A 677 -24.13 7.40 -31.81
CA LEU A 677 -23.83 8.70 -32.40
C LEU A 677 -24.85 9.07 -33.49
N PRO A 678 -25.04 10.37 -33.78
CA PRO A 678 -26.03 10.81 -34.77
C PRO A 678 -25.64 10.47 -36.22
N HIS A 679 -24.40 10.02 -36.43
CA HIS A 679 -23.85 9.61 -37.72
C HIS A 679 -24.30 8.20 -38.15
N PHE A 680 -24.82 7.39 -37.22
CA PHE A 680 -25.29 6.03 -37.50
C PHE A 680 -26.81 5.98 -37.70
N LYS A 681 -27.28 4.96 -38.42
CA LYS A 681 -28.72 4.69 -38.55
C LYS A 681 -29.30 4.26 -37.21
N VAL A 682 -30.57 4.56 -37.00
CA VAL A 682 -31.30 4.10 -35.81
C VAL A 682 -31.40 2.57 -35.85
N GLY A 683 -31.04 1.91 -34.76
CA GLY A 683 -30.99 0.45 -34.64
C GLY A 683 -29.69 -0.20 -35.11
N ASP A 684 -28.68 0.57 -35.53
CA ASP A 684 -27.42 0.00 -36.00
C ASP A 684 -26.60 -0.60 -34.84
N ILE A 685 -26.34 -1.92 -34.95
CA ILE A 685 -25.56 -2.72 -33.99
C ILE A 685 -24.25 -3.27 -34.60
N GLY A 686 -23.87 -2.76 -35.78
CA GLY A 686 -22.62 -3.10 -36.46
C GLY A 686 -21.37 -2.77 -35.64
N ALA A 687 -20.21 -3.25 -36.12
CA ALA A 687 -18.92 -3.08 -35.43
C ALA A 687 -18.58 -1.60 -35.20
N GLU A 688 -18.63 -0.76 -36.25
CA GLU A 688 -18.35 0.68 -36.15
C GLU A 688 -19.37 1.42 -35.28
N ALA A 689 -20.65 1.13 -35.44
CA ALA A 689 -21.73 1.76 -34.68
C ALA A 689 -21.62 1.54 -33.17
N LYS A 690 -20.97 0.44 -32.75
CA LYS A 690 -20.74 0.07 -31.35
C LYS A 690 -19.29 0.26 -30.91
N GLY A 691 -18.51 1.08 -31.62
CA GLY A 691 -17.21 1.55 -31.16
C GLY A 691 -16.04 0.61 -31.42
N PHE A 692 -16.06 -0.13 -32.53
CA PHE A 692 -14.85 -0.79 -33.04
C PHE A 692 -13.97 0.22 -33.79
N VAL A 693 -12.71 0.35 -33.36
CA VAL A 693 -11.73 1.24 -33.99
C VAL A 693 -10.83 0.41 -34.89
N LYS A 694 -10.98 0.58 -36.20
CA LYS A 694 -10.21 -0.16 -37.22
C LYS A 694 -8.86 0.49 -37.48
N SER A 695 -8.78 1.80 -37.35
CA SER A 695 -7.55 2.57 -37.53
C SER A 695 -6.53 2.28 -36.43
N SER A 696 -5.25 2.43 -36.74
CA SER A 696 -4.16 2.43 -35.75
C SER A 696 -3.85 3.86 -35.31
N TYR A 697 -3.05 4.01 -34.24
CA TYR A 697 -2.60 5.36 -33.84
C TYR A 697 -1.75 6.02 -34.92
N LYS A 698 -1.00 5.24 -35.70
CA LYS A 698 -0.17 5.74 -36.78
C LYS A 698 -0.96 6.15 -38.02
N SER A 699 -1.99 5.39 -38.41
CA SER A 699 -2.86 5.78 -39.53
C SER A 699 -3.71 7.03 -39.20
N GLY A 700 -3.91 7.30 -37.90
CA GLY A 700 -4.77 8.35 -37.40
C GLY A 700 -6.21 7.87 -37.24
N LEU A 701 -6.89 8.37 -36.19
CA LEU A 701 -8.27 8.02 -35.89
C LEU A 701 -9.25 8.96 -36.59
N SER A 702 -10.33 8.42 -37.15
CA SER A 702 -11.45 9.24 -37.61
C SER A 702 -12.14 9.96 -36.44
N PRO A 703 -12.91 11.05 -36.67
CA PRO A 703 -13.61 11.75 -35.58
C PRO A 703 -14.52 10.84 -34.74
N ILE A 704 -15.15 9.86 -35.38
CA ILE A 704 -16.03 8.88 -34.74
C ILE A 704 -15.20 7.93 -33.85
N GLU A 705 -14.11 7.37 -34.38
CA GLU A 705 -13.21 6.48 -33.64
C GLU A 705 -12.55 7.18 -32.47
N PHE A 706 -12.09 8.42 -32.67
CA PHE A 706 -11.53 9.25 -31.61
C PHE A 706 -12.53 9.44 -30.47
N PHE A 707 -13.79 9.73 -30.79
CA PHE A 707 -14.82 9.91 -29.76
C PHE A 707 -15.10 8.61 -28.99
N PHE A 708 -15.20 7.47 -29.68
CA PHE A 708 -15.36 6.17 -29.02
C PHE A 708 -14.15 5.79 -28.16
N HIS A 709 -12.94 6.09 -28.63
CA HIS A 709 -11.72 5.84 -27.85
C HIS A 709 -11.70 6.65 -26.55
N ASN A 710 -12.15 7.91 -26.59
CA ASN A 710 -12.30 8.73 -25.39
C ASN A 710 -13.34 8.17 -24.40
N MET A 711 -14.42 7.54 -24.89
CA MET A 711 -15.38 6.87 -24.00
C MET A 711 -14.74 5.70 -23.24
N GLY A 712 -13.96 4.87 -23.92
CA GLY A 712 -13.20 3.77 -23.30
C GLY A 712 -12.14 4.30 -22.32
N GLY A 713 -11.41 5.34 -22.70
CA GLY A 713 -10.39 5.96 -21.84
C GLY A 713 -10.93 6.51 -20.51
N ARG A 714 -12.17 7.02 -20.50
CA ARG A 714 -12.83 7.50 -19.27
C ARG A 714 -13.08 6.39 -18.25
N GLU A 715 -13.32 5.16 -18.69
CA GLU A 715 -13.48 4.02 -17.78
C GLU A 715 -12.22 3.83 -16.94
N GLY A 716 -11.05 3.78 -17.59
CA GLY A 716 -9.76 3.60 -16.90
C GLY A 716 -9.48 4.68 -15.85
N LEU A 717 -9.78 5.95 -16.16
CA LEU A 717 -9.60 7.06 -15.22
C LEU A 717 -10.53 6.95 -14.00
N VAL A 718 -11.81 6.64 -14.22
CA VAL A 718 -12.81 6.54 -13.14
C VAL A 718 -12.56 5.30 -12.28
N ASP A 719 -12.30 4.14 -12.88
CA ASP A 719 -12.08 2.90 -12.16
C ASP A 719 -10.86 3.00 -11.25
N THR A 720 -9.77 3.61 -11.73
CA THR A 720 -8.55 3.83 -10.93
C THR A 720 -8.84 4.69 -9.70
N GLY A 721 -9.64 5.75 -9.85
CA GLY A 721 -10.04 6.61 -8.74
C GLY A 721 -10.95 5.92 -7.72
N VAL A 722 -11.94 5.15 -8.18
CA VAL A 722 -12.95 4.51 -7.31
C VAL A 722 -12.36 3.32 -6.55
N ARG A 723 -11.60 2.44 -7.21
CA ARG A 723 -11.05 1.20 -6.62
C ARG A 723 -10.15 1.47 -5.42
N THR A 724 -9.42 2.59 -5.43
CA THR A 724 -8.53 3.00 -4.34
C THR A 724 -9.26 3.11 -3.00
N SER A 725 -10.49 3.64 -2.98
CA SER A 725 -11.28 3.80 -1.76
C SER A 725 -11.68 2.47 -1.13
N GLN A 726 -12.15 1.52 -1.94
CA GLN A 726 -12.60 0.20 -1.50
C GLN A 726 -11.41 -0.65 -1.05
N SER A 727 -10.34 -0.68 -1.85
CA SER A 727 -9.12 -1.42 -1.54
C SER A 727 -8.50 -0.95 -0.23
N GLY A 728 -8.33 0.37 -0.05
CA GLY A 728 -7.76 0.93 1.18
C GLY A 728 -8.61 0.67 2.42
N TYR A 729 -9.94 0.72 2.28
CA TYR A 729 -10.84 0.41 3.40
C TYR A 729 -10.82 -1.08 3.77
N MET A 730 -10.84 -1.97 2.77
CA MET A 730 -10.71 -3.42 2.98
C MET A 730 -9.39 -3.75 3.66
N GLN A 731 -8.27 -3.24 3.13
CA GLN A 731 -6.94 -3.44 3.71
C GLN A 731 -6.92 -2.97 5.17
N ARG A 732 -7.46 -1.78 5.47
CA ARG A 732 -7.53 -1.27 6.84
C ARG A 732 -8.32 -2.20 7.76
N ARG A 733 -9.45 -2.75 7.30
CA ARG A 733 -10.24 -3.70 8.12
C ARG A 733 -9.46 -4.97 8.42
N LEU A 734 -8.77 -5.52 7.42
CA LEU A 734 -7.96 -6.73 7.59
C LEU A 734 -6.75 -6.49 8.48
N VAL A 735 -6.03 -5.38 8.30
CA VAL A 735 -4.87 -5.03 9.13
C VAL A 735 -5.28 -4.91 10.60
N ASN A 736 -6.35 -4.18 10.92
CA ASN A 736 -6.81 -4.04 12.30
C ASN A 736 -7.32 -5.36 12.90
N ALA A 737 -7.70 -6.34 12.08
CA ALA A 737 -8.15 -7.65 12.55
C ALA A 737 -6.99 -8.64 12.78
N LEU A 738 -5.88 -8.49 12.03
CA LEU A 738 -4.78 -9.47 12.00
C LEU A 738 -3.46 -8.97 12.62
N GLN A 739 -3.35 -7.68 12.95
CA GLN A 739 -2.11 -7.09 13.50
C GLN A 739 -1.62 -7.71 14.82
N ASP A 740 -2.52 -8.37 15.57
CA ASP A 740 -2.23 -8.97 16.87
C ASP A 740 -1.68 -10.41 16.75
N LEU A 741 -1.68 -10.98 15.54
CA LEU A 741 -1.20 -12.34 15.30
C LEU A 741 0.33 -12.38 15.23
N LYS A 742 0.92 -13.36 15.90
CA LYS A 742 2.36 -13.65 15.85
C LYS A 742 2.62 -15.15 15.76
N VAL A 743 3.76 -15.50 15.16
CA VAL A 743 4.29 -16.86 15.16
C VAL A 743 5.14 -17.03 16.42
N GLU A 744 4.75 -17.96 17.29
CA GLU A 744 5.50 -18.30 18.49
C GLU A 744 6.66 -19.27 18.18
N TYR A 745 7.57 -19.47 19.15
CA TYR A 745 8.73 -20.35 18.98
C TYR A 745 8.39 -21.81 18.66
N ASP A 746 7.17 -22.26 18.96
CA ASP A 746 6.66 -23.59 18.62
C ASP A 746 6.01 -23.66 17.22
N ASN A 747 6.15 -22.61 16.41
CA ASN A 747 5.55 -22.41 15.09
C ASN A 747 4.01 -22.33 15.06
N THR A 748 3.36 -22.16 16.22
CA THR A 748 1.93 -21.86 16.28
C THR A 748 1.67 -20.39 16.02
N VAL A 749 0.55 -20.07 15.37
CA VAL A 749 0.07 -18.69 15.24
C VAL A 749 -0.92 -18.42 16.35
N ARG A 750 -0.61 -17.44 17.21
CA ARG A 750 -1.45 -17.09 18.36
C ARG A 750 -1.83 -15.62 18.34
N ASP A 751 -3.02 -15.33 18.89
CA ASP A 751 -3.42 -13.96 19.22
C ASP A 751 -2.80 -13.48 20.54
N THR A 752 -3.01 -12.22 20.89
CA THR A 752 -2.51 -11.62 22.15
C THR A 752 -3.12 -12.22 23.42
N ARG A 753 -4.22 -12.97 23.31
CA ARG A 753 -4.86 -13.68 24.42
C ARG A 753 -4.31 -15.11 24.60
N GLY A 754 -3.42 -15.55 23.71
CA GLY A 754 -2.86 -16.89 23.69
C GLY A 754 -3.76 -17.94 23.05
N VAL A 755 -4.82 -17.52 22.35
CA VAL A 755 -5.68 -18.44 21.58
C VAL A 755 -4.93 -18.85 20.32
N ILE A 756 -4.81 -20.16 20.11
CA ILE A 756 -4.19 -20.72 18.91
C ILE A 756 -5.14 -20.53 17.73
N VAL A 757 -4.67 -19.83 16.71
CA VAL A 757 -5.39 -19.60 15.45
C VAL A 757 -4.96 -20.66 14.42
N GLU A 758 -3.66 -20.92 14.33
CA GLU A 758 -3.10 -22.00 13.51
C GLU A 758 -2.11 -22.82 14.34
N PHE A 759 -2.20 -24.15 14.27
CA PHE A 759 -1.25 -25.05 14.94
C PHE A 759 0.13 -25.06 14.30
N LYS A 760 0.21 -24.65 13.03
CA LYS A 760 1.45 -24.52 12.28
C LYS A 760 1.25 -23.43 11.24
N HIS A 761 2.11 -22.41 11.28
CA HIS A 761 2.03 -21.27 10.38
C HIS A 761 1.95 -21.74 8.91
N GLY A 762 0.89 -21.36 8.19
CA GLY A 762 0.76 -21.68 6.77
C GLY A 762 0.70 -23.19 6.45
N GLU A 763 0.35 -24.03 7.43
CA GLU A 763 0.34 -25.51 7.37
C GLU A 763 1.75 -26.15 7.25
N ASP A 764 2.68 -25.51 6.56
CA ASP A 764 4.01 -26.01 6.26
C ASP A 764 5.13 -25.39 7.13
N GLY A 765 4.89 -24.23 7.74
CA GLY A 765 5.86 -23.46 8.52
C GLY A 765 6.82 -22.61 7.67
N ALA A 766 6.56 -22.46 6.37
CA ALA A 766 7.45 -21.75 5.46
C ALA A 766 7.07 -20.27 5.32
N ASP A 767 8.05 -19.38 5.49
CA ASP A 767 7.88 -17.96 5.15
C ASP A 767 7.85 -17.81 3.62
N THR A 768 6.74 -17.30 3.07
CA THR A 768 6.56 -17.06 1.64
C THR A 768 7.73 -16.33 1.00
N SER A 769 8.36 -15.36 1.69
CA SER A 769 9.50 -14.62 1.16
C SER A 769 10.75 -15.48 0.91
N ARG A 770 10.85 -16.63 1.59
CA ARG A 770 11.97 -17.59 1.48
C ARG A 770 11.63 -18.80 0.60
N THR A 771 10.38 -18.92 0.15
CA THR A 771 9.95 -20.00 -0.74
C THR A 771 10.38 -19.77 -2.19
N ASP A 772 10.40 -20.84 -2.98
CA ASP A 772 10.57 -20.80 -4.43
C ASP A 772 9.23 -20.57 -5.12
N TRP A 773 8.80 -19.31 -5.13
CA TRP A 773 7.54 -18.90 -5.76
C TRP A 773 6.31 -19.59 -5.16
N GLY A 774 6.31 -19.76 -3.84
CA GLY A 774 5.28 -20.49 -3.09
C GLY A 774 5.56 -21.98 -2.91
N ASN A 775 6.55 -22.55 -3.61
CA ASN A 775 6.98 -23.92 -3.36
C ASN A 775 8.01 -23.94 -2.22
N ILE A 776 7.76 -24.77 -1.20
CA ILE A 776 8.65 -24.92 -0.02
C ILE A 776 10.04 -25.37 -0.47
N VAL A 777 10.09 -26.42 -1.30
CA VAL A 777 11.32 -26.99 -1.86
C VAL A 777 11.04 -27.40 -3.30
N ASP A 778 11.73 -26.76 -4.25
CA ASP A 778 11.68 -27.17 -5.65
C ASP A 778 12.71 -28.28 -5.90
N VAL A 779 12.29 -29.52 -5.67
CA VAL A 779 13.12 -30.72 -5.86
C VAL A 779 13.66 -30.80 -7.29
N GLY A 780 12.84 -30.44 -8.28
CA GLY A 780 13.24 -30.47 -9.69
C GLY A 780 14.37 -29.50 -10.01
N LYS A 781 14.40 -28.33 -9.38
CA LYS A 781 15.53 -27.38 -9.49
C LYS A 781 16.77 -27.86 -8.76
N ILE A 782 16.61 -28.41 -7.55
CA ILE A 782 17.75 -28.94 -6.77
C ILE A 782 18.44 -30.08 -7.53
N VAL A 783 17.66 -31.02 -8.07
CA VAL A 783 18.20 -32.13 -8.86
C VAL A 783 18.93 -31.62 -10.11
N ARG A 784 18.35 -30.66 -10.84
CA ARG A 784 19.01 -30.05 -12.01
C ARG A 784 20.33 -29.39 -11.65
N ARG A 785 20.36 -28.61 -10.56
CA ARG A 785 21.60 -27.99 -10.07
C ARG A 785 22.70 -29.02 -9.78
N TYR A 786 22.35 -30.15 -9.14
CA TYR A 786 23.32 -31.22 -8.86
C TYR A 786 23.73 -32.01 -10.11
N ALA A 787 22.81 -32.20 -11.07
CA ALA A 787 23.11 -32.85 -12.34
C ALA A 787 24.06 -31.99 -13.19
N ASP A 788 23.79 -30.70 -13.30
CA ASP A 788 24.62 -29.72 -14.01
C ASP A 788 26.03 -29.62 -13.40
N GLN A 789 26.16 -29.68 -12.07
CA GLN A 789 27.46 -29.75 -11.40
C GLN A 789 28.28 -31.01 -11.72
N ARG A 790 27.60 -32.11 -12.08
CA ARG A 790 28.25 -33.38 -12.47
C ARG A 790 28.44 -33.51 -13.99
N GLY A 791 28.04 -32.50 -14.77
CA GLY A 791 28.10 -32.53 -16.23
C GLY A 791 27.25 -33.64 -16.85
N LYS A 792 26.13 -34.01 -16.21
CA LYS A 792 25.22 -35.07 -16.65
C LYS A 792 23.88 -34.52 -17.11
#